data_AF-A0A7Z8NRC8-F1
#
_entry.id   AF-A0A7Z8NRC8-F1
#
_cell.length_a   1.000
_cell.length_b   1.000
_cell.length_c   1.000
_cell.angle_alpha   90.00
_cell.angle_beta   90.00
_cell.angle_gamma   90.00
#
_symmetry.space_group_name_H-M   'P 1'
#
loop_
_entity.id
_entity.type
_entity.pdbx_description
1 polymer ?
#
loop_
_entity_poly.entity_id
_entity_poly.type
_entity_poly.pdbx_seq_one_letter_code
_entity_poly.pdbx_strand_id
1 'polypeptide(L)'
;REPRVPGPRAREQPLDAQDVAAAADLDGARHRGPQRRHPVPQVAAAPPVPAAAAPPAPAPAEELGSLRAGAADASIRVDVDLLDALMRQVGELVLARNQISRLAGGTDDVDLARSAQRLNLIAGELQEGVMKTRMQPIEHLWSKMPRMVRDVAAACHREVQLELSGGDTELDRSLLEAVKDPLTHLVRNAVDHGIEASADRIAAGKAPKGVLGLRAYHASGQVVVEVADDGRGIDPEKIGAKAVQKGLRTADQVAAMSQADLLQLLFLAGFSTAEVVSNVSGRGVGMDVVRTKIEAIGGAVEVDSVVGRGTTWRLRIPLTLAIMPALTVECSGDLYAIPQVNLLELVALDSQRSESGIEHIHEAAVYRLRGELLPLVSLSSVLEVGGERPENAVIAVVQSDQQRFGLLVDRVLNTEEIVVKPLSARLKAIGAYSGATVLGDGHVALILDVQAIARRALAGELDVAARDAHDNAAANAARDTQQVLVVGIGGGRQVAMPLASVARLEHVQADQVEYVGGREVVQYRGTILPLARLDRILGAYGSEESSELLLVVYSRAGRSVGLVVKEIVDIVDDDSARHSDIEDAGLVGSTVLGEKVTELLDVRRAILAADAAFYDERPEHRSTYDDLPTQVGGSELVGATR
;
A
#
# COMPACT_ATOMS: atom_id res chain seq x y z
N ARG A 1 -33.59 42.96 68.87
CA ARG A 1 -34.06 41.71 69.52
C ARG A 1 -33.37 40.56 68.82
N GLU A 2 -32.23 40.16 69.37
CA GLU A 2 -31.64 38.82 69.19
C GLU A 2 -32.39 37.84 70.15
N PRO A 3 -32.24 36.48 70.10
CA PRO A 3 -30.92 35.82 70.28
C PRO A 3 -30.66 34.40 69.70
N ARG A 4 -29.35 34.12 69.52
CA ARG A 4 -28.50 32.97 69.98
C ARG A 4 -28.82 31.48 69.68
N VAL A 5 -27.91 30.80 68.94
CA VAL A 5 -26.82 29.82 69.35
C VAL A 5 -27.15 28.83 70.50
N PRO A 6 -26.78 27.50 70.52
CA PRO A 6 -25.38 26.99 70.41
C PRO A 6 -25.09 25.55 69.88
N GLY A 7 -23.81 25.21 69.67
CA GLY A 7 -23.26 23.82 69.75
C GLY A 7 -23.02 23.40 71.22
N PRO A 8 -22.06 22.53 71.61
CA PRO A 8 -21.21 21.53 70.92
C PRO A 8 -21.18 20.13 71.63
N ARG A 9 -20.38 19.15 71.16
CA ARG A 9 -19.44 18.27 71.95
C ARG A 9 -19.18 16.87 71.37
N ALA A 10 -17.91 16.50 71.46
CA ALA A 10 -17.31 15.18 71.34
C ALA A 10 -17.68 14.21 72.48
N ARG A 11 -17.46 12.90 72.27
CA ARG A 11 -16.91 11.97 73.28
C ARG A 11 -16.51 10.61 72.68
N GLU A 12 -15.30 10.21 73.04
CA GLU A 12 -14.69 8.88 72.90
C GLU A 12 -15.15 7.90 74.00
N GLN A 13 -15.13 6.59 73.65
CA GLN A 13 -14.85 5.39 74.48
C GLN A 13 -15.82 5.10 75.68
N PRO A 14 -15.81 3.95 76.42
CA PRO A 14 -14.65 3.06 76.67
C PRO A 14 -14.88 1.57 77.14
N LEU A 15 -13.76 0.93 77.58
CA LEU A 15 -13.54 -0.14 78.61
C LEU A 15 -13.80 -1.63 78.25
N ASP A 16 -12.79 -2.54 78.28
CA ASP A 16 -12.01 -3.16 79.41
C ASP A 16 -12.77 -4.35 80.07
N ALA A 17 -12.20 -5.40 80.67
CA ALA A 17 -10.86 -5.98 80.89
C ALA A 17 -11.07 -7.32 81.64
N GLN A 18 -9.99 -8.09 81.88
CA GLN A 18 -9.67 -8.95 83.06
C GLN A 18 -8.74 -10.12 82.63
N ASP A 19 -7.75 -10.63 83.37
CA ASP A 19 -7.06 -10.24 84.60
C ASP A 19 -5.82 -11.19 84.77
N VAL A 20 -4.71 -10.64 85.30
CA VAL A 20 -3.86 -11.13 86.42
C VAL A 20 -3.05 -12.46 86.36
N ALA A 21 -1.76 -12.30 86.71
CA ALA A 21 -0.90 -13.10 87.64
C ALA A 21 0.35 -13.84 87.14
N ALA A 22 1.36 -13.75 88.02
CA ALA A 22 2.72 -14.26 87.98
C ALA A 22 2.85 -15.73 88.43
N ALA A 23 3.95 -16.39 88.03
CA ALA A 23 4.95 -17.06 88.90
C ALA A 23 5.64 -18.26 88.22
N ALA A 24 6.97 -18.34 88.47
CA ALA A 24 7.73 -19.55 88.81
C ALA A 24 7.94 -20.70 87.78
N ASP A 25 9.20 -20.80 87.35
CA ASP A 25 10.13 -21.93 87.57
C ASP A 25 9.99 -23.29 86.83
N LEU A 26 11.18 -23.81 86.50
CA LEU A 26 11.62 -25.19 86.21
C LEU A 26 11.71 -25.71 84.75
N ASP A 27 12.97 -25.69 84.29
CA ASP A 27 13.82 -26.87 84.06
C ASP A 27 13.80 -27.61 82.70
N GLY A 28 15.00 -28.03 82.29
CA GLY A 28 15.27 -28.98 81.20
C GLY A 28 16.08 -28.39 80.04
N ALA A 29 17.40 -28.16 80.17
CA ALA A 29 18.48 -29.12 79.84
C ALA A 29 18.58 -29.40 78.31
N ARG A 30 19.70 -29.34 77.57
CA ARG A 30 21.18 -29.37 77.71
C ARG A 30 21.66 -29.15 76.24
N HIS A 31 22.87 -28.76 75.82
CA HIS A 31 24.22 -28.79 76.37
C HIS A 31 25.14 -27.94 75.45
N ARG A 32 26.12 -27.26 76.08
CA ARG A 32 27.58 -27.17 75.76
C ARG A 32 28.00 -27.04 74.29
N GLY A 33 28.90 -26.12 73.90
CA GLY A 33 29.91 -25.39 74.65
C GLY A 33 30.98 -24.81 73.69
N PRO A 34 31.96 -24.06 74.21
CA PRO A 34 32.59 -22.91 73.53
C PRO A 34 34.09 -23.12 73.26
N GLN A 35 34.78 -22.14 72.65
CA GLN A 35 36.12 -21.73 73.12
C GLN A 35 36.55 -20.32 72.66
N ARG A 36 36.93 -19.52 73.66
CA ARG A 36 37.68 -18.26 73.60
C ARG A 36 39.11 -18.51 74.13
N ARG A 37 40.02 -17.56 73.82
CA ARG A 37 41.15 -16.97 74.61
C ARG A 37 42.47 -17.02 73.82
N HIS A 38 42.99 -15.88 73.30
CA HIS A 38 43.84 -14.84 73.94
C HIS A 38 45.31 -15.28 74.17
N PRO A 39 46.34 -14.39 74.33
CA PRO A 39 46.60 -13.04 73.78
C PRO A 39 48.10 -12.73 73.45
N VAL A 40 48.35 -11.43 73.19
CA VAL A 40 49.48 -10.55 72.72
C VAL A 40 50.82 -10.56 73.51
N PRO A 41 51.94 -9.90 73.05
CA PRO A 41 52.17 -8.41 73.06
C PRO A 41 52.94 -7.81 71.82
N GLN A 42 52.59 -6.63 71.25
CA GLN A 42 52.99 -5.21 71.51
C GLN A 42 54.34 -4.79 70.81
N VAL A 43 54.55 -3.64 70.12
CA VAL A 43 54.43 -2.21 70.54
C VAL A 43 54.53 -1.17 69.37
N ALA A 44 53.75 -0.07 69.49
CA ALA A 44 53.86 1.37 69.07
C ALA A 44 53.99 1.82 67.59
N ALA A 45 53.44 2.96 67.11
CA ALA A 45 52.75 4.12 67.72
C ALA A 45 51.87 4.89 66.69
N ALA A 46 50.86 5.61 67.20
CA ALA A 46 50.11 6.74 66.60
C ALA A 46 50.52 8.04 67.36
N PRO A 47 50.02 9.30 67.11
CA PRO A 47 48.85 9.78 66.31
C PRO A 47 49.15 11.07 65.47
N PRO A 48 48.17 11.78 64.82
CA PRO A 48 47.49 12.93 65.47
C PRO A 48 46.08 13.34 64.91
N VAL A 49 45.44 14.34 65.54
CA VAL A 49 44.30 15.17 65.06
C VAL A 49 44.66 16.68 65.23
N PRO A 50 43.86 17.70 64.78
CA PRO A 50 44.19 18.72 63.77
C PRO A 50 44.50 20.15 64.30
N ALA A 51 45.12 21.05 63.50
CA ALA A 51 45.12 22.52 63.68
C ALA A 51 45.60 23.29 62.42
N ALA A 52 45.22 24.57 62.33
CA ALA A 52 45.20 25.45 61.15
C ALA A 52 46.36 26.50 61.01
N ALA A 53 46.38 27.18 59.83
CA ALA A 53 47.05 28.45 59.39
C ALA A 53 48.56 28.39 59.02
N ALA A 54 49.14 29.08 58.01
CA ALA A 54 48.89 30.30 57.17
C ALA A 54 49.76 30.23 55.84
N PRO A 55 50.01 31.26 54.95
CA PRO A 55 49.52 32.65 54.76
C PRO A 55 49.13 33.00 53.26
N PRO A 56 48.83 34.27 52.85
CA PRO A 56 47.87 34.60 51.77
C PRO A 56 48.46 34.92 50.37
N ALA A 57 47.61 34.90 49.35
CA ALA A 57 47.88 35.27 47.95
C ALA A 57 47.29 36.64 47.56
N PRO A 58 47.93 37.43 46.66
CA PRO A 58 47.42 38.72 46.19
C PRO A 58 46.56 38.61 44.92
N ALA A 59 45.56 39.51 44.83
CA ALA A 59 44.67 39.75 43.68
C ALA A 59 45.36 40.59 42.57
N PRO A 60 44.81 40.63 41.34
CA PRO A 60 43.82 41.67 40.96
C PRO A 60 42.77 41.12 39.95
N ALA A 61 41.71 41.77 39.46
CA ALA A 61 40.98 43.03 39.67
C ALA A 61 39.59 42.86 38.99
N GLU A 62 38.69 43.77 39.32
CA GLU A 62 37.25 43.78 39.07
C GLU A 62 36.81 43.79 37.60
N GLU A 63 35.68 43.12 37.37
CA GLU A 63 34.85 43.15 36.17
C GLU A 63 34.19 44.51 36.00
N LEU A 64 34.47 45.17 34.87
CA LEU A 64 33.61 46.21 34.30
C LEU A 64 33.26 45.82 32.86
N GLY A 65 31.95 45.79 32.63
CA GLY A 65 31.22 45.35 31.45
C GLY A 65 31.89 45.48 30.10
N SER A 66 31.86 44.38 29.35
CA SER A 66 31.70 44.43 27.90
C SER A 66 30.37 43.76 27.55
N LEU A 67 29.44 44.57 27.07
CA LEU A 67 28.24 44.17 26.36
C LEU A 67 28.63 43.25 25.20
N ARG A 68 28.54 41.95 25.43
CA ARG A 68 28.26 40.98 24.37
C ARG A 68 27.03 40.21 24.82
N ALA A 69 25.88 40.68 24.35
CA ALA A 69 24.71 39.85 24.16
C ALA A 69 25.11 38.71 23.21
N GLY A 70 25.77 37.69 23.75
CA GLY A 70 25.86 36.39 23.12
C GLY A 70 24.46 35.82 23.15
N ALA A 71 23.96 35.41 22.00
CA ALA A 71 22.71 34.68 21.85
C ALA A 71 22.73 33.46 22.80
N ALA A 72 22.22 33.66 24.01
CA ALA A 72 22.02 32.62 24.99
C ALA A 72 20.71 31.92 24.64
N ASP A 73 20.81 30.62 24.34
CA ASP A 73 19.75 29.65 24.07
C ASP A 73 18.32 30.22 23.96
N ALA A 74 17.88 30.47 22.73
CA ALA A 74 16.49 30.76 22.41
C ALA A 74 15.62 29.49 22.42
N SER A 75 15.88 28.54 23.32
CA SER A 75 15.07 27.33 23.47
C SER A 75 14.26 27.40 24.76
N ILE A 76 12.94 27.35 24.62
CA ILE A 76 12.00 27.31 25.74
C ILE A 76 11.62 25.84 25.98
N ARG A 77 11.78 25.36 27.22
CA ARG A 77 11.24 24.05 27.60
C ARG A 77 9.75 24.17 27.81
N VAL A 78 8.98 23.44 27.01
CA VAL A 78 7.53 23.43 27.04
C VAL A 78 7.06 22.07 27.51
N ASP A 79 6.02 22.04 28.35
CA ASP A 79 5.39 20.79 28.78
C ASP A 79 4.71 20.10 27.60
N VAL A 80 4.77 18.77 27.58
CA VAL A 80 4.20 17.95 26.50
C VAL A 80 2.68 18.09 26.44
N ASP A 81 2.03 18.16 27.60
CA ASP A 81 0.57 18.27 27.70
C ASP A 81 0.08 19.61 27.12
N LEU A 82 0.91 20.65 27.18
CA LEU A 82 0.59 21.95 26.57
C LEU A 82 0.65 21.87 25.04
N LEU A 83 1.67 21.22 24.47
CA LEU A 83 1.77 21.01 23.02
C LEU A 83 0.61 20.14 22.51
N ASP A 84 0.24 19.09 23.24
CA ASP A 84 -0.90 18.24 22.89
C ASP A 84 -2.24 19.01 23.00
N ALA A 85 -2.39 19.90 23.99
CA ALA A 85 -3.55 20.78 24.09
C ALA A 85 -3.62 21.78 22.92
N LEU A 86 -2.50 22.37 22.51
CA LEU A 86 -2.42 23.23 21.32
C LEU A 86 -2.81 22.47 20.06
N MET A 87 -2.34 21.24 19.89
CA MET A 87 -2.72 20.40 18.74
C MET A 87 -4.21 20.10 18.71
N ARG A 88 -4.82 19.80 19.85
CA ARG A 88 -6.27 19.62 19.94
C ARG A 88 -7.00 20.89 19.54
N GLN A 89 -6.54 22.08 19.97
CA GLN A 89 -7.14 23.36 19.58
C GLN A 89 -6.95 23.67 18.09
N VAL A 90 -5.80 23.34 17.51
CA VAL A 90 -5.57 23.46 16.07
C VAL A 90 -6.50 22.52 15.30
N GLY A 91 -6.71 21.30 15.80
CA GLY A 91 -7.70 20.36 15.24
C GLY A 91 -9.11 20.96 15.23
N GLU A 92 -9.58 21.51 16.36
CA GLU A 92 -10.87 22.20 16.44
C GLU A 92 -10.92 23.44 15.52
N LEU A 93 -9.82 24.18 15.38
CA LEU A 93 -9.72 25.33 14.47
C LEU A 93 -9.86 24.88 13.01
N VAL A 94 -9.22 23.79 12.61
CA VAL A 94 -9.34 23.21 11.26
C VAL A 94 -10.79 22.80 10.99
N LEU A 95 -11.46 22.18 11.96
CA LEU A 95 -12.89 21.84 11.85
C LEU A 95 -13.76 23.09 11.67
N ALA A 96 -13.58 24.10 12.53
CA ALA A 96 -14.33 25.35 12.46
C ALA A 96 -14.08 26.11 11.14
N ARG A 97 -12.84 26.12 10.66
CA ARG A 97 -12.42 26.70 9.37
C ARG A 97 -13.08 25.99 8.19
N ASN A 98 -13.12 24.65 8.21
CA ASN A 98 -13.79 23.88 7.16
C ASN A 98 -15.30 24.17 7.17
N GLN A 99 -15.92 24.29 8.35
CA GLN A 99 -17.32 24.68 8.50
C GLN A 99 -17.60 26.06 7.86
N ILE A 100 -16.78 27.05 8.19
CA ILE A 100 -16.91 28.42 7.65
C ILE A 100 -16.71 28.42 6.13
N SER A 101 -15.73 27.67 5.62
CA SER A 101 -15.48 27.57 4.18
C SER A 101 -16.65 26.95 3.41
N ARG A 102 -17.33 25.94 3.99
CA ARG A 102 -18.54 25.35 3.39
C ARG A 102 -19.71 26.32 3.40
N LEU A 103 -19.96 27.02 4.52
CA LEU A 103 -21.02 28.03 4.59
C LEU A 103 -20.78 29.18 3.59
N ALA A 104 -19.52 29.61 3.45
CA ALA A 104 -19.13 30.61 2.48
C ALA A 104 -19.31 30.14 1.03
N GLY A 105 -18.99 28.87 0.73
CA GLY A 105 -19.18 28.29 -0.61
C GLY A 105 -20.65 28.11 -1.02
N GLY A 106 -21.57 28.03 -0.06
CA GLY A 106 -23.02 27.95 -0.31
C GLY A 106 -23.73 29.31 -0.44
N THR A 107 -22.99 30.42 -0.33
CA THR A 107 -23.55 31.78 -0.34
C THR A 107 -22.94 32.57 -1.51
N ASP A 108 -23.72 33.38 -2.24
CA ASP A 108 -23.21 34.29 -3.29
C ASP A 108 -22.45 35.52 -2.72
N ASP A 109 -21.96 35.43 -1.48
CA ASP A 109 -21.25 36.50 -0.80
C ASP A 109 -19.73 36.38 -1.04
N VAL A 110 -19.25 37.22 -1.96
CA VAL A 110 -17.85 37.27 -2.39
C VAL A 110 -16.91 37.68 -1.24
N ASP A 111 -17.35 38.55 -0.33
CA ASP A 111 -16.51 39.02 0.77
C ASP A 111 -16.40 37.98 1.89
N LEU A 112 -17.48 37.22 2.13
CA LEU A 112 -17.44 36.04 3.01
C LEU A 112 -16.52 34.95 2.44
N ALA A 113 -16.63 34.64 1.14
CA ALA A 113 -15.76 33.68 0.47
C ALA A 113 -14.27 34.08 0.57
N ARG A 114 -13.94 35.35 0.32
CA ARG A 114 -12.57 35.87 0.46
C ARG A 114 -12.08 35.77 1.91
N SER A 115 -12.93 36.08 2.88
CA SER A 115 -12.59 36.00 4.31
C SER A 115 -12.37 34.55 4.76
N ALA A 116 -13.19 33.62 4.28
CA ALA A 116 -13.04 32.20 4.54
C ALA A 116 -11.74 31.64 3.94
N GLN A 117 -11.39 32.04 2.71
CA GLN A 117 -10.09 31.67 2.10
C GLN A 117 -8.90 32.20 2.90
N ARG A 118 -8.98 33.43 3.42
CA ARG A 118 -7.92 34.00 4.26
C ARG A 118 -7.79 33.28 5.60
N LEU A 119 -8.92 32.94 6.25
CA LEU A 119 -8.93 32.08 7.43
C LEU A 119 -8.29 30.72 7.11
N ASN A 120 -8.58 30.17 5.93
CA ASN A 120 -8.03 28.89 5.50
C ASN A 120 -6.49 28.90 5.47
N LEU A 121 -5.92 29.94 4.86
CA LEU A 121 -4.48 30.14 4.78
C LEU A 121 -3.84 30.30 6.16
N ILE A 122 -4.34 31.22 6.99
CA ILE A 122 -3.78 31.52 8.32
C ILE A 122 -3.84 30.30 9.23
N ALA A 123 -4.95 29.56 9.21
CA ALA A 123 -5.08 28.34 10.00
C ALA A 123 -4.14 27.23 9.52
N GLY A 124 -3.89 27.12 8.21
CA GLY A 124 -2.89 26.20 7.65
C GLY A 124 -1.46 26.56 8.10
N GLU A 125 -1.09 27.85 8.02
CA GLU A 125 0.21 28.35 8.51
C GLU A 125 0.39 28.10 10.02
N LEU A 126 -0.66 28.34 10.81
CA LEU A 126 -0.64 28.08 12.25
C LEU A 126 -0.47 26.58 12.53
N GLN A 127 -1.18 25.73 11.80
CA GLN A 127 -1.08 24.29 11.93
C GLN A 127 0.33 23.81 11.60
N GLU A 128 0.92 24.25 10.49
CA GLU A 128 2.29 23.91 10.12
C GLU A 128 3.30 24.39 11.18
N GLY A 129 3.10 25.61 11.70
CA GLY A 129 3.93 26.18 12.76
C GLY A 129 3.90 25.33 14.04
N VAL A 130 2.71 24.93 14.51
CA VAL A 130 2.56 24.09 15.71
C VAL A 130 3.08 22.67 15.47
N MET A 131 2.96 22.12 14.25
CA MET A 131 3.58 20.82 13.92
C MET A 131 5.10 20.89 14.05
N LYS A 132 5.73 21.93 13.49
CA LYS A 132 7.19 22.13 13.59
C LYS A 132 7.68 22.22 15.03
N THR A 133 6.91 22.81 15.95
CA THR A 133 7.32 22.87 17.37
C THR A 133 7.26 21.52 18.09
N ARG A 134 6.53 20.53 17.55
CA ARG A 134 6.42 19.17 18.09
C ARG A 134 7.41 18.18 17.47
N MET A 135 8.02 18.54 16.33
CA MET A 135 8.97 17.70 15.65
C MET A 135 10.19 17.40 16.53
N GLN A 136 10.68 16.16 16.44
CA GLN A 136 11.88 15.71 17.11
C GLN A 136 12.79 14.99 16.12
N PRO A 137 14.11 15.15 16.20
CA PRO A 137 15.04 14.43 15.35
C PRO A 137 15.00 12.94 15.68
N ILE A 138 15.03 12.11 14.64
CA ILE A 138 15.04 10.64 14.75
C ILE A 138 16.31 10.11 15.43
N GLU A 139 17.35 10.94 15.59
CA GLU A 139 18.60 10.63 16.30
C GLU A 139 18.38 9.96 17.68
N HIS A 140 17.31 10.32 18.38
CA HIS A 140 16.93 9.70 19.65
C HIS A 140 16.73 8.18 19.52
N LEU A 141 16.18 7.70 18.40
CA LEU A 141 16.09 6.28 18.08
C LEU A 141 17.46 5.69 17.72
N TRP A 142 18.26 6.42 16.93
CA TRP A 142 19.59 5.96 16.49
C TRP A 142 20.54 5.75 17.67
N SER A 143 20.45 6.58 18.71
CA SER A 143 21.30 6.49 19.90
C SER A 143 21.30 5.11 20.59
N LYS A 144 20.20 4.35 20.47
CA LYS A 144 20.02 3.04 21.09
C LYS A 144 20.40 1.87 20.17
N MET A 145 20.41 2.09 18.85
CA MET A 145 20.65 1.05 17.85
C MET A 145 22.04 0.40 17.95
N PRO A 146 23.16 1.13 18.16
CA PRO A 146 24.48 0.51 18.27
C PRO A 146 24.58 -0.53 19.38
N ARG A 147 23.96 -0.29 20.54
CA ARG A 147 23.98 -1.24 21.65
C ARG A 147 23.15 -2.48 21.32
N MET A 148 21.94 -2.29 20.81
CA MET A 148 21.04 -3.38 20.45
C MET A 148 21.64 -4.26 19.34
N VAL A 149 22.24 -3.67 18.30
CA VAL A 149 22.89 -4.42 17.22
C VAL A 149 24.06 -5.24 17.77
N ARG A 150 24.89 -4.67 18.66
CA ARG A 150 25.99 -5.44 19.31
C ARG A 150 25.46 -6.60 20.14
N ASP A 151 24.42 -6.38 20.94
CA ASP A 151 23.85 -7.42 21.82
C ASP A 151 23.25 -8.58 20.99
N VAL A 152 22.52 -8.26 19.91
CA VAL A 152 21.94 -9.28 19.01
C VAL A 152 23.03 -9.98 18.19
N ALA A 153 24.00 -9.23 17.65
CA ALA A 153 25.10 -9.80 16.87
C ALA A 153 25.96 -10.75 17.71
N ALA A 154 26.22 -10.40 18.98
CA ALA A 154 26.91 -11.29 19.92
C ALA A 154 26.11 -12.56 20.22
N ALA A 155 24.80 -12.45 20.44
CA ALA A 155 23.92 -13.59 20.69
C ALA A 155 23.82 -14.53 19.47
N CYS A 156 23.86 -13.98 18.26
CA CYS A 156 23.79 -14.75 17.00
C CYS A 156 25.18 -15.15 16.46
N HIS A 157 26.27 -14.83 17.16
CA HIS A 157 27.67 -15.05 16.74
C HIS A 157 27.99 -14.48 15.34
N ARG A 158 27.59 -13.23 15.08
CA ARG A 158 27.79 -12.52 13.80
C ARG A 158 28.60 -11.25 13.99
N GLU A 159 29.35 -10.86 12.97
CA GLU A 159 30.05 -9.58 12.94
C GLU A 159 29.30 -8.58 12.05
N VAL A 160 28.88 -7.46 12.64
CA VAL A 160 28.07 -6.44 11.96
C VAL A 160 28.68 -5.06 12.14
N GLN A 161 28.80 -4.32 11.04
CA GLN A 161 29.09 -2.90 10.99
C GLN A 161 27.78 -2.13 10.82
N LEU A 162 27.49 -1.21 11.73
CA LEU A 162 26.31 -0.36 11.69
C LEU A 162 26.65 0.99 11.07
N GLU A 163 25.90 1.39 10.04
CA GLU A 163 25.98 2.70 9.39
C GLU A 163 24.69 3.47 9.66
N LEU A 164 24.82 4.71 10.14
CA LEU A 164 23.71 5.57 10.50
C LEU A 164 23.78 6.86 9.68
N SER A 165 22.69 7.22 9.00
CA SER A 165 22.59 8.51 8.30
C SER A 165 21.22 9.15 8.51
N GLY A 166 21.17 10.50 8.40
CA GLY A 166 19.93 11.27 8.49
C GLY A 166 19.31 11.33 9.89
N GLY A 167 20.13 11.29 10.95
CA GLY A 167 19.64 11.40 12.33
C GLY A 167 18.95 12.73 12.65
N ASP A 168 19.26 13.77 11.89
CA ASP A 168 18.66 15.10 11.90
C ASP A 168 17.26 15.16 11.28
N THR A 169 16.80 14.08 10.62
CA THR A 169 15.45 14.02 10.06
C THR A 169 14.41 14.15 11.15
N GLU A 170 13.51 15.11 10.98
CA GLU A 170 12.50 15.49 11.96
C GLU A 170 11.21 14.69 11.78
N LEU A 171 10.67 14.18 12.89
CA LEU A 171 9.41 13.44 12.93
C LEU A 171 8.61 13.82 14.18
N ASP A 172 7.28 13.78 14.09
CA ASP A 172 6.40 13.99 15.23
C ASP A 172 6.71 13.01 16.36
N ARG A 173 6.69 13.47 17.62
CA ARG A 173 6.97 12.64 18.80
C ARG A 173 6.10 11.37 18.87
N SER A 174 4.81 11.47 18.56
CA SER A 174 3.91 10.32 18.63
C SER A 174 4.20 9.30 17.52
N LEU A 175 4.57 9.77 16.34
CA LEU A 175 5.05 8.92 15.24
C LEU A 175 6.40 8.27 15.60
N LEU A 176 7.31 9.01 16.24
CA LEU A 176 8.62 8.50 16.67
C LEU A 176 8.49 7.35 17.68
N GLU A 177 7.59 7.47 18.67
CA GLU A 177 7.29 6.38 19.61
C GLU A 177 6.58 5.20 18.92
N ALA A 178 5.69 5.45 17.95
CA ALA A 178 4.99 4.39 17.22
C ALA A 178 5.93 3.56 16.33
N VAL A 179 6.95 4.20 15.75
CA VAL A 179 7.89 3.60 14.79
C VAL A 179 9.05 2.85 15.47
N LYS A 180 9.34 3.17 16.74
CA LYS A 180 10.41 2.56 17.54
C LYS A 180 10.38 1.03 17.59
N ASP A 181 9.22 0.45 17.88
CA ASP A 181 9.03 -1.00 17.95
C ASP A 181 9.20 -1.68 16.57
N PRO A 182 8.52 -1.23 15.50
CA PRO A 182 8.77 -1.65 14.12
C PRO A 182 10.25 -1.65 13.72
N LEU A 183 10.96 -0.54 13.92
CA LEU A 183 12.37 -0.43 13.56
C LEU A 183 13.25 -1.39 14.35
N THR A 184 12.99 -1.51 15.65
CA THR A 184 13.69 -2.49 16.51
C THR A 184 13.54 -3.91 15.97
N HIS A 185 12.33 -4.26 15.53
CA HIS A 185 12.04 -5.56 14.96
C HIS A 185 12.78 -5.79 13.63
N LEU A 186 12.74 -4.82 12.71
CA LEU A 186 13.43 -4.90 11.42
C LEU A 186 14.95 -5.03 11.58
N VAL A 187 15.55 -4.23 12.47
CA VAL A 187 16.98 -4.32 12.81
C VAL A 187 17.33 -5.70 13.35
N ARG A 188 16.52 -6.25 14.26
CA ARG A 188 16.75 -7.59 14.80
C ARG A 188 16.68 -8.64 13.69
N ASN A 189 15.70 -8.58 12.81
CA ASN A 189 15.55 -9.54 11.71
C ASN A 189 16.72 -9.45 10.73
N ALA A 190 17.19 -8.25 10.43
CA ALA A 190 18.38 -8.05 9.60
C ALA A 190 19.62 -8.73 10.21
N VAL A 191 19.82 -8.62 11.53
CA VAL A 191 20.97 -9.26 12.20
C VAL A 191 20.79 -10.77 12.39
N ASP A 192 19.60 -11.24 12.80
CA ASP A 192 19.34 -12.65 13.15
C ASP A 192 19.05 -13.54 11.94
N HIS A 193 18.43 -13.00 10.88
CA HIS A 193 18.06 -13.78 9.70
C HIS A 193 18.72 -13.29 8.41
N GLY A 194 18.94 -11.97 8.27
CA GLY A 194 19.58 -11.39 7.09
C GLY A 194 21.07 -11.72 6.98
N ILE A 195 21.89 -11.13 7.86
CA ILE A 195 23.36 -11.17 7.80
C ILE A 195 23.89 -12.56 8.13
N GLU A 196 24.69 -13.18 7.27
CA GLU A 196 25.22 -14.53 7.49
C GLU A 196 26.39 -14.55 8.50
N ALA A 197 26.78 -15.73 9.00
CA ALA A 197 27.98 -15.86 9.83
C ALA A 197 29.24 -15.55 9.01
N SER A 198 30.30 -15.06 9.66
CA SER A 198 31.53 -14.61 8.96
C SER A 198 32.12 -15.70 8.04
N ALA A 199 32.05 -16.97 8.44
CA ALA A 199 32.52 -18.10 7.63
C ALA A 199 31.68 -18.29 6.34
N ASP A 200 30.35 -18.24 6.46
CA ASP A 200 29.43 -18.37 5.32
C ASP A 200 29.57 -17.20 4.36
N ARG A 201 29.81 -15.98 4.89
CA ARG A 201 30.04 -14.78 4.09
C ARG A 201 31.31 -14.89 3.24
N ILE A 202 32.41 -15.35 3.84
CA ILE A 202 33.67 -15.58 3.12
C ILE A 202 33.46 -16.65 2.04
N ALA A 203 32.74 -17.74 2.35
CA ALA A 203 32.43 -18.78 1.38
C ALA A 203 31.59 -18.25 0.19
N ALA A 204 30.70 -17.29 0.45
CA ALA A 204 29.91 -16.59 -0.58
C ALA A 204 30.67 -15.43 -1.27
N GLY A 205 31.95 -15.20 -0.97
CA GLY A 205 32.76 -14.13 -1.56
C GLY A 205 32.47 -12.73 -1.03
N LYS A 206 31.78 -12.61 0.11
CA LYS A 206 31.44 -11.34 0.76
C LYS A 206 32.47 -10.94 1.82
N ALA A 207 32.44 -9.67 2.22
CA ALA A 207 33.22 -9.19 3.36
C ALA A 207 32.83 -9.93 4.66
N PRO A 208 33.78 -10.24 5.55
CA PRO A 208 33.52 -11.01 6.78
C PRO A 208 32.57 -10.28 7.75
N LYS A 209 32.63 -8.94 7.78
CA LYS A 209 31.68 -8.11 8.52
C LYS A 209 30.49 -7.78 7.62
N GLY A 210 29.28 -8.09 8.06
CA GLY A 210 28.05 -7.63 7.39
C GLY A 210 27.81 -6.15 7.64
N VAL A 211 27.14 -5.47 6.72
CA VAL A 211 26.79 -4.05 6.83
C VAL A 211 25.28 -3.94 7.05
N LEU A 212 24.91 -3.22 8.11
CA LEU A 212 23.54 -2.81 8.39
C LEU A 212 23.46 -1.28 8.31
N GLY A 213 22.74 -0.75 7.33
CA GLY A 213 22.48 0.66 7.15
C GLY A 213 21.12 1.07 7.69
N LEU A 214 21.08 2.13 8.49
CA LEU A 214 19.87 2.82 8.89
C LEU A 214 19.90 4.25 8.35
N ARG A 215 18.92 4.58 7.52
CA ARG A 215 18.82 5.89 6.87
C ARG A 215 17.46 6.51 7.12
N ALA A 216 17.41 7.81 7.32
CA ALA A 216 16.15 8.57 7.32
C ALA A 216 16.31 9.81 6.44
N TYR A 217 15.26 10.16 5.70
CA TYR A 217 15.24 11.37 4.88
C TYR A 217 13.80 11.79 4.54
N HIS A 218 13.61 13.05 4.17
CA HIS A 218 12.34 13.54 3.64
C HIS A 218 12.23 13.29 2.14
N ALA A 219 11.12 12.70 1.69
CA ALA A 219 10.80 12.54 0.27
C ALA A 219 9.29 12.71 0.04
N SER A 220 8.91 13.54 -0.94
CA SER A 220 7.51 13.71 -1.37
C SER A 220 6.52 14.05 -0.24
N GLY A 221 6.91 14.87 0.74
CA GLY A 221 6.05 15.22 1.88
C GLY A 221 5.88 14.10 2.91
N GLN A 222 6.71 13.05 2.83
CA GLN A 222 6.78 11.94 3.79
C GLN A 222 8.21 11.83 4.36
N VAL A 223 8.32 11.23 5.54
CA VAL A 223 9.60 10.75 6.08
C VAL A 223 9.77 9.31 5.64
N VAL A 224 10.87 9.02 4.95
CA VAL A 224 11.27 7.66 4.60
C VAL A 224 12.34 7.21 5.57
N VAL A 225 12.11 6.07 6.23
CA VAL A 225 13.09 5.40 7.08
C VAL A 225 13.45 4.06 6.43
N GLU A 226 14.73 3.85 6.18
CA GLU A 226 15.26 2.66 5.51
C GLU A 226 16.08 1.82 6.48
N VAL A 227 15.87 0.50 6.41
CA VAL A 227 16.69 -0.52 7.06
C VAL A 227 17.24 -1.43 5.98
N ALA A 228 18.54 -1.33 5.69
CA ALA A 228 19.20 -2.06 4.62
C ALA A 228 20.29 -2.97 5.16
N ASP A 229 20.31 -4.24 4.75
CA ASP A 229 21.38 -5.19 5.05
C ASP A 229 22.00 -5.75 3.76
N ASP A 230 23.26 -6.17 3.85
CA ASP A 230 24.00 -6.85 2.76
C ASP A 230 24.02 -8.39 2.94
N GLY A 231 22.99 -8.91 3.61
CA GLY A 231 22.88 -10.31 4.01
C GLY A 231 22.50 -11.23 2.85
N ARG A 232 21.94 -12.39 3.20
CA ARG A 232 21.59 -13.43 2.22
C ARG A 232 20.43 -13.06 1.29
N GLY A 233 19.72 -11.97 1.58
CA GLY A 233 18.46 -11.62 0.92
C GLY A 233 17.33 -12.59 1.27
N ILE A 234 16.16 -12.32 0.73
CA ILE A 234 14.96 -13.13 0.90
C ILE A 234 14.71 -13.87 -0.40
N ASP A 235 14.53 -15.18 -0.29
CA ASP A 235 14.30 -16.08 -1.41
C ASP A 235 12.79 -16.17 -1.73
N PRO A 236 12.33 -15.58 -2.85
CA PRO A 236 10.89 -15.56 -3.19
C PRO A 236 10.35 -16.97 -3.44
N GLU A 237 11.16 -17.90 -3.96
CA GLU A 237 10.74 -19.27 -4.24
C GLU A 237 10.46 -20.02 -2.94
N LYS A 238 11.29 -19.83 -1.91
CA LYS A 238 11.04 -20.40 -0.57
C LYS A 238 9.78 -19.83 0.07
N ILE A 239 9.50 -18.55 -0.13
CA ILE A 239 8.25 -17.94 0.35
C ILE A 239 7.05 -18.59 -0.35
N GLY A 240 7.10 -18.70 -1.68
CA GLY A 240 6.07 -19.35 -2.48
C GLY A 240 5.82 -20.79 -2.03
N ALA A 241 6.87 -21.60 -1.92
CA ALA A 241 6.77 -22.98 -1.45
C ALA A 241 6.15 -23.09 -0.04
N LYS A 242 6.53 -22.19 0.88
CA LYS A 242 5.97 -22.16 2.24
C LYS A 242 4.51 -21.69 2.26
N ALA A 243 4.12 -20.79 1.37
CA ALA A 243 2.74 -20.36 1.20
C ALA A 243 1.84 -21.51 0.70
N VAL A 244 2.35 -22.34 -0.22
CA VAL A 244 1.67 -23.56 -0.68
C VAL A 244 1.55 -24.58 0.45
N GLN A 245 2.64 -24.84 1.17
CA GLN A 245 2.63 -25.78 2.30
C GLN A 245 1.63 -25.40 3.39
N LYS A 246 1.46 -24.10 3.65
CA LYS A 246 0.49 -23.58 4.63
C LYS A 246 -0.93 -23.46 4.09
N GLY A 247 -1.18 -23.83 2.83
CA GLY A 247 -2.50 -23.73 2.19
C GLY A 247 -2.99 -22.30 1.95
N LEU A 248 -2.09 -21.31 1.96
CA LEU A 248 -2.44 -19.90 1.77
C LEU A 248 -2.55 -19.53 0.27
N ARG A 249 -1.88 -20.29 -0.59
CA ARG A 249 -1.87 -20.16 -2.05
C ARG A 249 -1.74 -21.55 -2.70
N THR A 250 -2.25 -21.72 -3.91
CA THR A 250 -1.99 -22.93 -4.72
C THR A 250 -0.66 -22.83 -5.46
N ALA A 251 -0.13 -23.97 -5.93
CA ALA A 251 1.11 -23.99 -6.72
C ALA A 251 0.98 -23.15 -8.00
N ASP A 252 -0.16 -23.23 -8.67
CA ASP A 252 -0.45 -22.47 -9.90
C ASP A 252 -0.53 -20.96 -9.61
N GLN A 253 -1.12 -20.57 -8.47
CA GLN A 253 -1.15 -19.16 -8.05
C GLN A 253 0.26 -18.62 -7.80
N VAL A 254 1.12 -19.38 -7.11
CA VAL A 254 2.51 -18.98 -6.85
C VAL A 254 3.31 -18.88 -8.15
N ALA A 255 3.06 -19.78 -9.12
CA ALA A 255 3.74 -19.75 -10.43
C ALA A 255 3.38 -18.52 -11.28
N ALA A 256 2.18 -17.96 -11.09
CA ALA A 256 1.72 -16.76 -11.79
C ALA A 256 2.15 -15.44 -11.12
N MET A 257 2.68 -15.48 -9.89
CA MET A 257 3.03 -14.28 -9.12
C MET A 257 4.39 -13.71 -9.52
N SER A 258 4.51 -12.39 -9.52
CA SER A 258 5.81 -11.72 -9.66
C SER A 258 6.65 -11.88 -8.38
N GLN A 259 7.96 -11.64 -8.46
CA GLN A 259 8.82 -11.64 -7.27
C GLN A 259 8.36 -10.64 -6.20
N ALA A 260 7.86 -9.48 -6.62
CA ALA A 260 7.33 -8.47 -5.71
C ALA A 260 6.08 -8.99 -4.97
N ASP A 261 5.17 -9.66 -5.69
CA ASP A 261 3.95 -10.23 -5.09
C ASP A 261 4.28 -11.37 -4.13
N LEU A 262 5.30 -12.18 -4.45
CA LEU A 262 5.78 -13.23 -3.54
C LEU A 262 6.34 -12.63 -2.24
N LEU A 263 7.09 -11.53 -2.31
CA LEU A 263 7.58 -10.84 -1.11
C LEU A 263 6.44 -10.24 -0.28
N GLN A 264 5.33 -9.82 -0.91
CA GLN A 264 4.16 -9.32 -0.16
C GLN A 264 3.53 -10.38 0.74
N LEU A 265 3.71 -11.68 0.45
CA LEU A 265 3.20 -12.77 1.30
C LEU A 265 3.83 -12.76 2.70
N LEU A 266 5.00 -12.13 2.88
CA LEU A 266 5.64 -11.94 4.19
C LEU A 266 4.76 -11.21 5.20
N PHE A 267 3.82 -10.39 4.72
CA PHE A 267 2.95 -9.59 5.57
C PHE A 267 1.64 -10.29 5.94
N LEU A 268 1.40 -11.52 5.48
CA LEU A 268 0.21 -12.28 5.85
C LEU A 268 0.26 -12.67 7.34
N ALA A 269 -0.88 -12.57 8.01
CA ALA A 269 -1.00 -12.91 9.43
C ALA A 269 -0.57 -14.38 9.67
N GLY A 270 0.32 -14.60 10.64
CA GLY A 270 0.85 -15.95 10.93
C GLY A 270 1.84 -16.50 9.90
N PHE A 271 2.23 -15.70 8.90
CA PHE A 271 3.28 -16.05 7.95
C PHE A 271 4.66 -15.77 8.56
N SER A 272 5.24 -16.79 9.19
CA SER A 272 6.66 -16.80 9.56
C SER A 272 7.43 -17.81 8.74
N THR A 273 8.59 -17.39 8.22
CA THR A 273 9.56 -18.23 7.51
C THR A 273 10.42 -19.07 8.46
N ALA A 274 10.40 -18.82 9.78
CA ALA A 274 11.10 -19.64 10.75
C ALA A 274 10.44 -21.03 10.92
N GLU A 275 11.25 -22.09 10.96
CA GLU A 275 10.83 -23.46 11.30
C GLU A 275 10.83 -23.72 12.81
N VAL A 276 11.57 -22.92 13.58
CA VAL A 276 11.68 -23.01 15.04
C VAL A 276 11.39 -21.65 15.66
N VAL A 277 10.49 -21.62 16.65
CA VAL A 277 10.23 -20.43 17.47
C VAL A 277 11.48 -20.16 18.32
N SER A 278 12.29 -19.17 17.95
CA SER A 278 13.47 -18.83 18.75
C SER A 278 13.03 -18.19 20.08
N ASN A 279 13.65 -18.62 21.18
CA ASN A 279 13.35 -18.15 22.56
C ASN A 279 13.65 -16.66 22.79
N VAL A 280 14.18 -15.94 21.79
CA VAL A 280 14.47 -14.50 21.87
C VAL A 280 13.29 -13.65 21.39
N SER A 281 12.28 -14.26 20.75
CA SER A 281 11.06 -13.60 20.28
C SER A 281 9.89 -13.84 21.25
N GLY A 282 10.00 -13.25 22.45
CA GLY A 282 8.89 -13.20 23.39
C GLY A 282 7.67 -12.51 22.73
N ARG A 283 6.62 -13.30 22.50
CA ARG A 283 5.31 -12.92 21.92
C ARG A 283 5.31 -12.61 20.41
N GLY A 284 5.54 -13.63 19.57
CA GLY A 284 4.87 -13.75 18.25
C GLY A 284 4.75 -12.50 17.38
N VAL A 285 5.82 -11.70 17.27
CA VAL A 285 5.82 -10.51 16.42
C VAL A 285 6.25 -10.95 15.03
N GLY A 286 5.32 -11.00 14.07
CA GLY A 286 5.61 -11.20 12.66
C GLY A 286 5.72 -9.86 11.93
N MET A 287 6.03 -9.94 10.63
CA MET A 287 6.06 -8.76 9.76
C MET A 287 4.66 -8.16 9.54
N ASP A 288 3.61 -8.94 9.79
CA ASP A 288 2.21 -8.50 9.88
C ASP A 288 2.01 -7.43 10.97
N VAL A 289 2.61 -7.59 12.15
CA VAL A 289 2.54 -6.61 13.24
C VAL A 289 3.27 -5.32 12.88
N VAL A 290 4.42 -5.42 12.20
CA VAL A 290 5.18 -4.27 11.70
C VAL A 290 4.33 -3.46 10.72
N ARG A 291 3.76 -4.12 9.70
CA ARG A 291 2.85 -3.48 8.74
C ARG A 291 1.66 -2.83 9.44
N THR A 292 0.96 -3.59 10.28
CA THR A 292 -0.24 -3.08 10.99
C THR A 292 0.07 -1.84 11.84
N LYS A 293 1.22 -1.80 12.53
CA LYS A 293 1.62 -0.63 13.34
C LYS A 293 1.92 0.60 12.48
N ILE A 294 2.56 0.41 11.33
CA ILE A 294 2.90 1.51 10.41
C ILE A 294 1.67 2.00 9.63
N GLU A 295 0.78 1.10 9.20
CA GLU A 295 -0.49 1.47 8.57
C GLU A 295 -1.41 2.19 9.58
N ALA A 296 -1.37 1.83 10.86
CA ALA A 296 -2.15 2.51 11.90
C ALA A 296 -1.79 3.99 12.10
N ILE A 297 -0.60 4.42 11.66
CA ILE A 297 -0.18 5.83 11.65
C ILE A 297 -0.27 6.48 10.26
N GLY A 298 -0.96 5.83 9.30
CA GLY A 298 -1.10 6.31 7.92
C GLY A 298 0.16 6.14 7.08
N GLY A 299 1.10 5.30 7.52
CA GLY A 299 2.32 4.98 6.78
C GLY A 299 2.19 3.72 5.92
N ALA A 300 3.23 3.45 5.14
CA ALA A 300 3.35 2.24 4.32
C ALA A 300 4.70 1.55 4.56
N VAL A 301 4.74 0.23 4.39
CA VAL A 301 5.97 -0.58 4.49
C VAL A 301 6.21 -1.30 3.18
N GLU A 302 7.40 -1.12 2.62
CA GLU A 302 7.86 -1.81 1.42
C GLU A 302 9.12 -2.62 1.71
N VAL A 303 9.33 -3.65 0.88
CA VAL A 303 10.50 -4.51 0.94
C VAL A 303 11.03 -4.73 -0.47
N ASP A 304 12.33 -4.49 -0.64
CA ASP A 304 13.09 -4.95 -1.80
C ASP A 304 14.15 -5.93 -1.31
N SER A 305 14.27 -7.06 -1.98
CA SER A 305 15.28 -8.04 -1.60
C SER A 305 15.82 -8.76 -2.81
N VAL A 306 17.13 -8.98 -2.81
CA VAL A 306 17.81 -9.74 -3.86
C VAL A 306 18.66 -10.82 -3.20
N VAL A 307 18.41 -12.07 -3.58
CA VAL A 307 19.12 -13.23 -3.06
C VAL A 307 20.63 -13.05 -3.25
N GLY A 308 21.37 -13.25 -2.17
CA GLY A 308 22.82 -13.07 -2.11
C GLY A 308 23.31 -11.62 -2.06
N ARG A 309 22.44 -10.60 -2.21
CA ARG A 309 22.83 -9.19 -2.10
C ARG A 309 22.32 -8.49 -0.84
N GLY A 310 21.17 -8.93 -0.32
CA GLY A 310 20.60 -8.38 0.92
C GLY A 310 19.17 -7.91 0.77
N THR A 311 18.70 -7.17 1.77
CA THR A 311 17.30 -6.71 1.88
C THR A 311 17.26 -5.25 2.29
N THR A 312 16.33 -4.49 1.70
CA THR A 312 16.01 -3.12 2.08
C THR A 312 14.54 -3.02 2.45
N TRP A 313 14.27 -2.63 3.69
CA TRP A 313 12.94 -2.26 4.16
C TRP A 313 12.78 -0.75 4.12
N ARG A 314 11.67 -0.25 3.54
CA ARG A 314 11.36 1.17 3.47
C ARG A 314 10.05 1.45 4.19
N LEU A 315 10.09 2.28 5.23
CA LEU A 315 8.93 2.74 5.96
C LEU A 315 8.64 4.17 5.52
N ARG A 316 7.50 4.39 4.86
CA ARG A 316 7.03 5.73 4.51
C ARG A 316 6.05 6.21 5.56
N ILE A 317 6.36 7.32 6.22
CA ILE A 317 5.58 7.87 7.33
C ILE A 317 5.15 9.29 6.96
N PRO A 318 3.85 9.64 7.06
CA PRO A 318 3.39 10.99 6.80
C PRO A 318 3.95 11.99 7.83
N LEU A 319 4.23 13.23 7.42
CA LEU A 319 4.72 14.28 8.33
C LEU A 319 3.62 14.86 9.24
N THR A 320 2.35 14.71 8.87
CA THR A 320 1.20 15.30 9.57
C THR A 320 0.51 14.28 10.46
N LEU A 321 -0.12 14.72 11.56
CA LEU A 321 -1.21 13.96 12.17
C LEU A 321 -2.19 13.58 11.06
N ALA A 322 -2.61 12.31 11.02
CA ALA A 322 -3.28 11.65 9.89
C ALA A 322 -4.44 12.46 9.28
N ILE A 323 -4.10 13.46 8.46
CA ILE A 323 -5.02 14.24 7.66
C ILE A 323 -4.91 13.70 6.26
N MET A 324 -6.04 13.26 5.72
CA MET A 324 -6.11 12.76 4.36
C MET A 324 -7.31 13.35 3.66
N PRO A 325 -7.22 13.60 2.34
CA PRO A 325 -8.38 13.95 1.55
C PRO A 325 -9.29 12.73 1.43
N ALA A 326 -10.59 12.93 1.66
CA ALA A 326 -11.60 11.91 1.49
C ALA A 326 -12.85 12.48 0.83
N LEU A 327 -13.55 11.60 0.10
CA LEU A 327 -14.87 11.87 -0.43
C LEU A 327 -15.91 11.42 0.59
N THR A 328 -16.72 12.36 1.09
CA THR A 328 -17.83 12.04 1.98
C THR A 328 -19.01 11.52 1.15
N VAL A 329 -19.53 10.36 1.53
CA VAL A 329 -20.65 9.68 0.88
C VAL A 329 -21.72 9.33 1.91
N GLU A 330 -22.95 9.22 1.46
CA GLU A 330 -24.11 8.87 2.27
C GLU A 330 -24.60 7.46 1.91
N CYS A 331 -24.96 6.68 2.92
CA CYS A 331 -25.57 5.37 2.77
C CYS A 331 -26.57 5.12 3.90
N SER A 332 -27.83 4.88 3.54
CA SER A 332 -28.97 4.67 4.45
C SER A 332 -29.13 5.79 5.50
N GLY A 333 -28.81 7.04 5.10
CA GLY A 333 -28.87 8.22 5.96
C GLY A 333 -27.64 8.46 6.84
N ASP A 334 -26.67 7.53 6.86
CA ASP A 334 -25.41 7.67 7.59
C ASP A 334 -24.27 8.16 6.68
N LEU A 335 -23.31 8.88 7.28
CA LEU A 335 -22.16 9.46 6.57
C LEU A 335 -20.92 8.57 6.69
N TYR A 336 -20.28 8.34 5.55
CA TYR A 336 -19.04 7.60 5.41
C TYR A 336 -18.01 8.39 4.62
N ALA A 337 -16.73 8.06 4.78
CA ALA A 337 -15.65 8.70 4.06
C ALA A 337 -14.86 7.67 3.24
N ILE A 338 -14.71 7.91 1.94
CA ILE A 338 -13.85 7.11 1.05
C ILE A 338 -12.52 7.87 0.89
N PRO A 339 -11.38 7.28 1.29
CA PRO A 339 -10.07 7.82 0.95
C PRO A 339 -9.93 8.19 -0.52
N GLN A 340 -9.54 9.44 -0.83
CA GLN A 340 -9.47 9.87 -2.24
C GLN A 340 -8.41 9.08 -3.03
N VAL A 341 -7.35 8.60 -2.37
CA VAL A 341 -6.33 7.74 -2.97
C VAL A 341 -6.89 6.43 -3.55
N ASN A 342 -8.02 5.97 -3.02
CA ASN A 342 -8.70 4.77 -3.49
C ASN A 342 -9.77 5.07 -4.54
N LEU A 343 -10.08 6.34 -4.82
CA LEU A 343 -11.16 6.75 -5.72
C LEU A 343 -10.60 7.07 -7.11
N LEU A 344 -11.09 6.38 -8.14
CA LEU A 344 -10.72 6.61 -9.53
C LEU A 344 -11.66 7.61 -10.22
N GLU A 345 -12.96 7.33 -10.20
CA GLU A 345 -13.98 8.17 -10.84
C GLU A 345 -15.36 7.95 -10.19
N LEU A 346 -16.28 8.88 -10.45
CA LEU A 346 -17.68 8.81 -10.02
C LEU A 346 -18.58 8.67 -11.24
N VAL A 347 -19.50 7.71 -11.18
CA VAL A 347 -20.48 7.47 -12.24
C VAL A 347 -21.87 7.61 -11.66
N ALA A 348 -22.61 8.62 -12.11
CA ALA A 348 -24.00 8.81 -11.72
C ALA A 348 -24.91 7.85 -12.50
N LEU A 349 -25.82 7.17 -11.81
CA LEU A 349 -26.86 6.38 -12.45
C LEU A 349 -28.06 7.29 -12.72
N ASP A 350 -28.44 7.41 -13.98
CA ASP A 350 -29.64 8.17 -14.38
C ASP A 350 -30.87 7.28 -14.22
N SER A 351 -31.79 7.68 -13.34
CA SER A 351 -33.01 6.95 -13.01
C SER A 351 -33.92 6.71 -14.22
N GLN A 352 -33.84 7.56 -15.26
CA GLN A 352 -34.61 7.43 -16.50
C GLN A 352 -34.03 6.40 -17.49
N ARG A 353 -32.79 5.92 -17.26
CA ARG A 353 -32.11 4.88 -18.06
C ARG A 353 -31.91 3.57 -17.28
N SER A 354 -32.55 3.43 -16.13
CA SER A 354 -32.33 2.35 -15.14
C SER A 354 -32.48 0.92 -15.64
N GLU A 355 -33.05 0.67 -16.81
CA GLU A 355 -33.07 -0.67 -17.42
C GLU A 355 -31.78 -1.03 -18.21
N SER A 356 -30.80 -0.13 -18.33
CA SER A 356 -29.68 -0.28 -19.30
C SER A 356 -28.25 -0.16 -18.78
N GLY A 357 -28.02 -0.05 -17.47
CA GLY A 357 -26.65 0.17 -16.93
C GLY A 357 -26.09 -0.94 -16.03
N ILE A 358 -26.92 -1.49 -15.13
CA ILE A 358 -26.49 -2.52 -14.17
C ILE A 358 -26.97 -3.87 -14.68
N GLU A 359 -26.04 -4.63 -15.26
CA GLU A 359 -26.26 -6.01 -15.68
C GLU A 359 -26.04 -6.93 -14.47
N HIS A 360 -26.71 -8.08 -14.42
CA HIS A 360 -26.46 -9.09 -13.39
C HIS A 360 -25.89 -10.33 -14.08
N ILE A 361 -24.70 -10.76 -13.65
CA ILE A 361 -24.09 -12.02 -14.07
C ILE A 361 -24.20 -12.95 -12.87
N HIS A 362 -25.10 -13.92 -12.95
CA HIS A 362 -25.56 -14.72 -11.81
C HIS A 362 -26.12 -13.84 -10.67
N GLU A 363 -25.51 -13.85 -9.49
CA GLU A 363 -25.89 -13.01 -8.35
C GLU A 363 -25.06 -11.72 -8.23
N ALA A 364 -24.01 -11.56 -9.04
CA ALA A 364 -23.13 -10.40 -9.01
C ALA A 364 -23.65 -9.28 -9.91
N ALA A 365 -23.88 -8.10 -9.32
CA ALA A 365 -24.21 -6.90 -10.08
C ALA A 365 -22.94 -6.37 -10.76
N VAL A 366 -23.02 -6.03 -12.04
CA VAL A 366 -21.90 -5.47 -12.82
C VAL A 366 -22.35 -4.25 -13.61
N TYR A 367 -21.43 -3.32 -13.86
CA TYR A 367 -21.66 -2.13 -14.65
C TYR A 367 -20.68 -2.04 -15.80
N ARG A 368 -21.17 -1.80 -17.01
CA ARG A 368 -20.30 -1.68 -18.19
C ARG A 368 -19.71 -0.27 -18.30
N LEU A 369 -18.53 -0.08 -17.72
CA LEU A 369 -17.81 1.19 -17.76
C LEU A 369 -16.86 1.23 -18.95
N ARG A 370 -17.22 2.00 -19.99
CA ARG A 370 -16.42 2.19 -21.22
C ARG A 370 -16.06 0.86 -21.93
N GLY A 371 -16.99 -0.11 -21.86
CA GLY A 371 -16.84 -1.42 -22.49
C GLY A 371 -16.27 -2.51 -21.58
N GLU A 372 -15.69 -2.15 -20.44
CA GLU A 372 -15.20 -3.11 -19.42
C GLU A 372 -16.27 -3.39 -18.38
N LEU A 373 -16.36 -4.65 -17.91
CA LEU A 373 -17.25 -5.02 -16.82
C LEU A 373 -16.63 -4.61 -15.47
N LEU A 374 -17.32 -3.74 -14.75
CA LEU A 374 -16.97 -3.31 -13.41
C LEU A 374 -17.87 -4.02 -12.40
N PRO A 375 -17.35 -4.88 -11.52
CA PRO A 375 -18.16 -5.50 -10.47
C PRO A 375 -18.68 -4.44 -9.52
N LEU A 376 -19.95 -4.51 -9.16
CA LEU A 376 -20.62 -3.59 -8.25
C LEU A 376 -20.84 -4.22 -6.89
N VAL A 377 -20.46 -3.48 -5.86
CA VAL A 377 -20.65 -3.82 -4.46
C VAL A 377 -21.59 -2.79 -3.85
N SER A 378 -22.69 -3.24 -3.28
CA SER A 378 -23.62 -2.37 -2.55
C SER A 378 -23.07 -2.04 -1.16
N LEU A 379 -22.83 -0.76 -0.87
CA LEU A 379 -22.32 -0.36 0.45
C LEU A 379 -23.31 -0.73 1.56
N SER A 380 -24.61 -0.53 1.35
CA SER A 380 -25.64 -0.90 2.33
C SER A 380 -25.64 -2.39 2.65
N SER A 381 -25.43 -3.23 1.64
CA SER A 381 -25.36 -4.68 1.79
C SER A 381 -24.10 -5.11 2.54
N VAL A 382 -22.95 -4.49 2.26
CA VAL A 382 -21.69 -4.79 2.96
C VAL A 382 -21.74 -4.40 4.44
N LEU A 383 -22.39 -3.26 4.73
CA LEU A 383 -22.51 -2.74 6.08
C LEU A 383 -23.70 -3.34 6.85
N GLU A 384 -24.52 -4.17 6.19
CA GLU A 384 -25.74 -4.76 6.74
C GLU A 384 -26.71 -3.69 7.30
N VAL A 385 -26.73 -2.52 6.66
CA VAL A 385 -27.63 -1.41 7.01
C VAL A 385 -28.85 -1.45 6.09
N GLY A 386 -30.03 -1.35 6.69
CA GLY A 386 -31.30 -1.37 5.95
C GLY A 386 -31.57 -0.05 5.25
N GLY A 387 -32.08 -0.11 4.02
CA GLY A 387 -32.50 1.06 3.24
C GLY A 387 -33.18 0.64 1.94
N GLU A 388 -34.12 1.46 1.45
CA GLU A 388 -34.66 1.30 0.10
C GLU A 388 -33.58 1.66 -0.93
N ARG A 389 -33.60 1.00 -2.10
CA ARG A 389 -32.65 1.31 -3.18
C ARG A 389 -32.84 2.78 -3.59
N PRO A 390 -31.80 3.62 -3.53
CA PRO A 390 -31.90 5.02 -3.94
C PRO A 390 -32.27 5.10 -5.41
N GLU A 391 -33.25 5.96 -5.76
CA GLU A 391 -33.63 6.18 -7.16
C GLU A 391 -32.45 6.74 -7.99
N ASN A 392 -31.54 7.48 -7.37
CA ASN A 392 -30.39 8.13 -8.01
C ASN A 392 -29.05 7.72 -7.35
N ALA A 393 -28.79 6.42 -7.27
CA ALA A 393 -27.54 5.92 -6.71
C ALA A 393 -26.32 6.35 -7.54
N VAL A 394 -25.17 6.48 -6.87
CA VAL A 394 -23.89 6.83 -7.50
C VAL A 394 -22.93 5.65 -7.35
N ILE A 395 -22.20 5.33 -8.41
CA ILE A 395 -21.12 4.35 -8.36
C ILE A 395 -19.82 5.11 -8.10
N ALA A 396 -19.21 4.89 -6.94
CA ALA A 396 -17.84 5.29 -6.67
C ALA A 396 -16.89 4.19 -7.17
N VAL A 397 -16.21 4.44 -8.28
CA VAL A 397 -15.23 3.49 -8.83
C VAL A 397 -13.98 3.56 -7.97
N VAL A 398 -13.73 2.49 -7.22
CA VAL A 398 -12.63 2.41 -6.27
C VAL A 398 -11.62 1.34 -6.68
N GLN A 399 -10.37 1.58 -6.32
CA GLN A 399 -9.28 0.63 -6.52
C GLN A 399 -8.49 0.44 -5.24
N SER A 400 -8.18 -0.82 -4.94
CA SER A 400 -7.20 -1.21 -3.94
C SER A 400 -6.34 -2.32 -4.53
N ASP A 401 -5.02 -2.11 -4.54
CA ASP A 401 -4.06 -3.01 -5.20
C ASP A 401 -4.44 -3.25 -6.68
N GLN A 402 -4.61 -4.51 -7.08
CA GLN A 402 -5.05 -4.92 -8.42
C GLN A 402 -6.58 -5.08 -8.53
N GLN A 403 -7.34 -4.85 -7.46
CA GLN A 403 -8.80 -5.05 -7.45
C GLN A 403 -9.52 -3.72 -7.66
N ARG A 404 -10.24 -3.63 -8.78
CA ARG A 404 -11.08 -2.49 -9.17
C ARG A 404 -12.55 -2.90 -9.11
N PHE A 405 -13.37 -2.12 -8.41
CA PHE A 405 -14.81 -2.36 -8.30
C PHE A 405 -15.58 -1.05 -8.12
N GLY A 406 -16.87 -1.07 -8.41
CA GLY A 406 -17.78 0.03 -8.16
C GLY A 406 -18.45 -0.13 -6.81
N LEU A 407 -18.34 0.85 -5.95
CA LEU A 407 -19.09 0.91 -4.69
C LEU A 407 -20.36 1.73 -4.91
N LEU A 408 -21.52 1.08 -4.79
CA LEU A 408 -22.82 1.74 -4.89
C LEU A 408 -23.10 2.49 -3.58
N VAL A 409 -23.29 3.81 -3.69
CA VAL A 409 -23.62 4.71 -2.57
C VAL A 409 -24.86 5.52 -2.91
N ASP A 410 -25.56 5.99 -1.89
CA ASP A 410 -26.84 6.70 -2.09
C ASP A 410 -26.60 8.10 -2.65
N ARG A 411 -25.60 8.80 -2.09
CA ARG A 411 -25.25 10.14 -2.52
C ARG A 411 -23.77 10.40 -2.28
N VAL A 412 -23.18 11.16 -3.20
CA VAL A 412 -21.87 11.76 -3.01
C VAL A 412 -22.05 13.20 -2.54
N LEU A 413 -21.32 13.57 -1.50
CA LEU A 413 -21.30 14.94 -0.97
C LEU A 413 -20.09 15.68 -1.54
N ASN A 414 -19.13 16.00 -0.69
CA ASN A 414 -17.98 16.83 -1.03
C ASN A 414 -16.67 16.09 -0.74
N THR A 415 -15.59 16.56 -1.36
CA THR A 415 -14.23 16.21 -0.97
C THR A 415 -13.77 17.16 0.13
N GLU A 416 -13.33 16.64 1.25
CA GLU A 416 -12.76 17.45 2.34
C GLU A 416 -11.56 16.76 2.99
N GLU A 417 -10.66 17.56 3.59
CA GLU A 417 -9.56 17.03 4.39
C GLU A 417 -10.10 16.59 5.75
N ILE A 418 -9.92 15.31 6.06
CA ILE A 418 -10.43 14.70 7.29
C ILE A 418 -9.29 14.31 8.23
N VAL A 419 -9.50 14.47 9.54
CA VAL A 419 -8.56 14.01 10.57
C VAL A 419 -8.93 12.58 10.97
N VAL A 420 -8.08 11.63 10.63
CA VAL A 420 -8.27 10.21 10.96
C VAL A 420 -8.03 9.98 12.44
N LYS A 421 -9.07 9.52 13.13
CA LYS A 421 -9.01 9.00 14.49
C LYS A 421 -8.98 7.47 14.43
N PRO A 422 -7.99 6.81 15.06
CA PRO A 422 -7.92 5.37 15.05
C PRO A 422 -9.11 4.77 15.79
N LEU A 423 -9.69 3.73 15.21
CA LEU A 423 -10.80 2.98 15.81
C LEU A 423 -10.30 2.10 16.97
N SER A 424 -11.18 1.92 17.97
CA SER A 424 -10.95 0.93 19.03
C SER A 424 -10.89 -0.48 18.46
N ALA A 425 -10.18 -1.40 19.13
CA ALA A 425 -10.00 -2.78 18.68
C ALA A 425 -11.34 -3.51 18.38
N ARG A 426 -12.42 -3.16 19.10
CA ARG A 426 -13.75 -3.73 18.87
C ARG A 426 -14.36 -3.29 17.53
N LEU A 427 -14.16 -2.03 17.14
CA LEU A 427 -14.68 -1.49 15.88
C LEU A 427 -13.84 -1.97 14.69
N LYS A 428 -12.53 -2.13 14.87
CA LYS A 428 -11.65 -2.73 13.84
C LYS A 428 -12.06 -4.15 13.47
N ALA A 429 -12.61 -4.93 14.41
CA ALA A 429 -13.06 -6.30 14.16
C ALA A 429 -14.24 -6.40 13.18
N ILE A 430 -14.95 -5.30 12.90
CA ILE A 430 -16.04 -5.25 11.91
C ILE A 430 -15.48 -5.43 10.49
N GLY A 431 -14.22 -5.05 10.25
CA GLY A 431 -13.54 -5.29 8.98
C GLY A 431 -14.10 -4.49 7.80
N ALA A 432 -14.79 -3.37 8.05
CA ALA A 432 -15.29 -2.45 7.01
C ALA A 432 -14.70 -1.05 7.12
N TYR A 433 -14.01 -0.73 8.22
CA TYR A 433 -13.59 0.63 8.57
C TYR A 433 -12.11 0.69 8.93
N SER A 434 -11.40 1.67 8.37
CA SER A 434 -9.99 1.96 8.66
C SER A 434 -9.83 2.97 9.81
N GLY A 435 -10.82 3.85 9.99
CA GLY A 435 -10.79 4.95 10.94
C GLY A 435 -12.16 5.58 11.17
N ALA A 436 -12.19 6.62 12.00
CA ALA A 436 -13.32 7.54 12.11
C ALA A 436 -12.83 8.98 11.96
N THR A 437 -13.69 9.88 11.53
CA THR A 437 -13.43 11.31 11.50
C THR A 437 -14.62 12.08 12.08
N VAL A 438 -14.36 13.31 12.51
CA VAL A 438 -15.42 14.29 12.80
C VAL A 438 -15.40 15.27 11.64
N LEU A 439 -16.53 15.37 10.92
CA LEU A 439 -16.70 16.29 9.80
C LEU A 439 -16.87 17.72 10.33
N GLY A 440 -16.69 18.72 9.48
CA GLY A 440 -16.78 20.13 9.89
C GLY A 440 -18.14 20.57 10.44
N ASP A 441 -19.20 19.76 10.33
CA ASP A 441 -20.54 20.03 10.88
C ASP A 441 -20.75 19.34 12.23
N GLY A 442 -19.73 18.64 12.74
CA GLY A 442 -19.77 17.89 13.98
C GLY A 442 -20.29 16.46 13.84
N HIS A 443 -20.77 16.06 12.66
CA HIS A 443 -21.16 14.67 12.43
C HIS A 443 -19.93 13.76 12.42
N VAL A 444 -20.09 12.56 12.94
CA VAL A 444 -19.06 11.53 12.90
C VAL A 444 -19.25 10.72 11.62
N ALA A 445 -18.18 10.55 10.84
CA ALA A 445 -18.18 9.67 9.69
C ALA A 445 -17.16 8.56 9.87
N LEU A 446 -17.52 7.34 9.45
CA LEU A 446 -16.61 6.20 9.45
C LEU A 446 -15.84 6.17 8.12
N ILE A 447 -14.52 5.97 8.21
CA ILE A 447 -13.65 5.90 7.04
C ILE A 447 -13.64 4.45 6.54
N LEU A 448 -14.04 4.26 5.29
CA LEU A 448 -14.18 2.94 4.68
C LEU A 448 -12.81 2.33 4.39
N ASP A 449 -12.65 1.05 4.75
CA ASP A 449 -11.51 0.23 4.35
C ASP A 449 -11.85 -0.47 3.02
N VAL A 450 -11.49 0.18 1.91
CA VAL A 450 -11.77 -0.30 0.55
C VAL A 450 -11.20 -1.70 0.31
N GLN A 451 -10.03 -2.00 0.88
CA GLN A 451 -9.39 -3.31 0.71
C GLN A 451 -10.16 -4.39 1.47
N ALA A 452 -10.59 -4.10 2.71
CA ALA A 452 -11.38 -5.04 3.49
C ALA A 452 -12.78 -5.25 2.91
N ILE A 453 -13.40 -4.19 2.39
CA ILE A 453 -14.67 -4.27 1.64
C ILE A 453 -14.50 -5.14 0.39
N ALA A 454 -13.45 -4.92 -0.41
CA ALA A 454 -13.14 -5.74 -1.58
C ALA A 454 -13.00 -7.22 -1.18
N ARG A 455 -12.22 -7.52 -0.14
CA ARG A 455 -12.07 -8.90 0.37
C ARG A 455 -13.41 -9.49 0.81
N ARG A 456 -14.26 -8.75 1.51
CA ARG A 456 -15.54 -9.30 2.04
C ARG A 456 -16.57 -9.52 0.93
N ALA A 457 -16.72 -8.55 0.03
CA ALA A 457 -17.71 -8.60 -1.03
C ALA A 457 -17.30 -9.55 -2.15
N LEU A 458 -16.03 -9.49 -2.58
CA LEU A 458 -15.54 -10.31 -3.68
C LEU A 458 -15.13 -11.72 -3.23
N ALA A 459 -14.83 -11.97 -1.95
CA ALA A 459 -14.55 -13.34 -1.48
C ALA A 459 -15.80 -14.21 -1.30
N GLY A 460 -16.96 -13.61 -1.00
CA GLY A 460 -18.24 -14.34 -0.96
C GLY A 460 -18.69 -14.83 -2.34
N GLU A 461 -18.37 -14.07 -3.38
CA GLU A 461 -18.63 -14.43 -4.78
C GLU A 461 -17.52 -15.33 -5.37
N LEU A 462 -16.29 -15.22 -4.85
CA LEU A 462 -15.22 -16.19 -5.13
C LEU A 462 -15.49 -17.56 -4.52
N ASP A 463 -16.32 -17.75 -3.49
CA ASP A 463 -16.62 -19.09 -2.95
C ASP A 463 -17.70 -19.81 -3.78
N VAL A 464 -18.51 -19.09 -4.55
CA VAL A 464 -19.41 -19.65 -5.58
C VAL A 464 -18.64 -19.83 -6.88
N ALA A 465 -17.84 -18.84 -7.31
CA ALA A 465 -16.99 -18.96 -8.49
C ALA A 465 -15.82 -19.95 -8.32
N ALA A 466 -15.31 -20.17 -7.11
CA ALA A 466 -14.26 -21.17 -6.82
C ALA A 466 -14.82 -22.54 -6.48
N ARG A 467 -16.05 -22.67 -5.94
CA ARG A 467 -16.73 -23.97 -5.88
C ARG A 467 -17.17 -24.41 -7.26
N ASP A 468 -17.69 -23.50 -8.08
CA ASP A 468 -17.93 -23.77 -9.49
C ASP A 468 -16.62 -23.98 -10.26
N ALA A 469 -15.52 -23.30 -9.93
CA ALA A 469 -14.23 -23.59 -10.56
C ALA A 469 -13.55 -24.86 -10.04
N HIS A 470 -13.83 -25.36 -8.83
CA HIS A 470 -13.22 -26.59 -8.30
C HIS A 470 -14.05 -27.83 -8.64
N ASP A 471 -15.38 -27.73 -8.59
CA ASP A 471 -16.29 -28.78 -9.06
C ASP A 471 -16.30 -28.85 -10.59
N ASN A 472 -16.14 -27.71 -11.31
CA ASN A 472 -15.88 -27.75 -12.75
C ASN A 472 -14.41 -28.03 -13.10
N ALA A 473 -13.39 -27.77 -12.28
CA ALA A 473 -12.01 -28.20 -12.62
C ALA A 473 -11.80 -29.71 -12.47
N ALA A 474 -12.47 -30.35 -11.50
CA ALA A 474 -12.42 -31.80 -11.37
C ALA A 474 -13.24 -32.52 -12.48
N ALA A 475 -14.26 -31.86 -13.04
CA ALA A 475 -15.06 -32.39 -14.16
C ALA A 475 -14.54 -31.97 -15.56
N ASN A 476 -13.89 -30.81 -15.70
CA ASN A 476 -13.37 -30.26 -16.97
C ASN A 476 -11.87 -30.51 -17.20
N ALA A 477 -11.19 -31.30 -16.37
CA ALA A 477 -9.91 -31.90 -16.75
C ALA A 477 -10.02 -32.85 -17.99
N ALA A 478 -11.19 -32.93 -18.62
CA ALA A 478 -11.46 -33.67 -19.84
C ALA A 478 -12.03 -32.84 -21.01
N ARG A 479 -12.20 -31.50 -20.91
CA ARG A 479 -12.73 -30.68 -22.02
C ARG A 479 -12.02 -29.34 -22.17
N ASP A 480 -11.35 -29.18 -23.31
CA ASP A 480 -10.53 -28.03 -23.70
C ASP A 480 -11.41 -27.03 -24.47
N THR A 481 -12.04 -26.10 -23.75
CA THR A 481 -12.93 -25.07 -24.31
C THR A 481 -12.17 -23.75 -24.50
N GLN A 482 -12.19 -23.19 -25.71
CA GLN A 482 -11.53 -21.94 -26.11
C GLN A 482 -12.55 -20.92 -26.63
N GLN A 483 -12.41 -19.64 -26.26
CA GLN A 483 -13.28 -18.57 -26.77
C GLN A 483 -12.95 -18.19 -28.22
N VAL A 484 -13.98 -18.15 -29.08
CA VAL A 484 -13.88 -17.78 -30.49
C VAL A 484 -14.81 -16.61 -30.83
N LEU A 485 -14.31 -15.71 -31.67
CA LEU A 485 -15.08 -14.65 -32.32
C LEU A 485 -15.70 -15.22 -33.62
N VAL A 486 -17.01 -15.20 -33.72
CA VAL A 486 -17.76 -15.60 -34.92
C VAL A 486 -18.05 -14.37 -35.77
N VAL A 487 -17.62 -14.41 -37.04
CA VAL A 487 -17.78 -13.34 -38.02
C VAL A 487 -18.51 -13.84 -39.27
N GLY A 488 -19.32 -12.99 -39.88
CA GLY A 488 -19.92 -13.25 -41.18
C GLY A 488 -18.98 -12.85 -42.32
N ILE A 489 -18.84 -13.71 -43.34
CA ILE A 489 -18.02 -13.43 -44.54
C ILE A 489 -18.85 -13.26 -45.83
N GLY A 490 -20.17 -13.17 -45.71
CA GLY A 490 -21.09 -13.06 -46.85
C GLY A 490 -21.61 -14.42 -47.36
N GLY A 491 -22.66 -14.39 -48.19
CA GLY A 491 -23.29 -15.63 -48.71
C GLY A 491 -23.94 -16.53 -47.65
N GLY A 492 -24.21 -16.02 -46.44
CA GLY A 492 -24.72 -16.79 -45.31
C GLY A 492 -23.67 -17.62 -44.57
N ARG A 493 -22.39 -17.51 -44.94
CA ARG A 493 -21.28 -18.22 -44.31
C ARG A 493 -20.75 -17.49 -43.08
N GLN A 494 -20.40 -18.26 -42.05
CA GLN A 494 -19.84 -17.77 -40.79
C GLN A 494 -18.53 -18.48 -40.52
N VAL A 495 -17.57 -17.72 -40.00
CA VAL A 495 -16.23 -18.17 -39.68
C VAL A 495 -15.92 -17.79 -38.24
N ALA A 496 -15.30 -18.68 -37.49
CA ALA A 496 -14.83 -18.48 -36.14
C ALA A 496 -13.30 -18.35 -36.11
N MET A 497 -12.80 -17.43 -35.29
CA MET A 497 -11.36 -17.30 -35.03
C MET A 497 -11.12 -17.14 -33.52
N PRO A 498 -10.00 -17.64 -32.98
CA PRO A 498 -9.65 -17.45 -31.57
C PRO A 498 -9.74 -15.99 -31.15
N LEU A 499 -10.51 -15.70 -30.10
CA LEU A 499 -10.63 -14.32 -29.60
C LEU A 499 -9.27 -13.76 -29.18
N ALA A 500 -8.38 -14.61 -28.65
CA ALA A 500 -7.01 -14.26 -28.29
C ALA A 500 -6.15 -13.79 -29.48
N SER A 501 -6.56 -14.05 -30.73
CA SER A 501 -5.88 -13.54 -31.92
C SER A 501 -6.37 -12.15 -32.34
N VAL A 502 -7.47 -11.65 -31.77
CA VAL A 502 -8.06 -10.36 -32.13
C VAL A 502 -7.43 -9.27 -31.29
N ALA A 503 -6.69 -8.37 -31.92
CA ALA A 503 -6.17 -7.19 -31.24
C ALA A 503 -7.28 -6.14 -31.08
N ARG A 504 -8.04 -5.85 -32.15
CA ARG A 504 -9.10 -4.82 -32.20
C ARG A 504 -10.13 -5.09 -33.30
N LEU A 505 -11.32 -4.49 -33.17
CA LEU A 505 -12.33 -4.36 -34.22
C LEU A 505 -12.40 -2.90 -34.65
N GLU A 506 -12.34 -2.61 -35.94
CA GLU A 506 -12.29 -1.25 -36.48
C GLU A 506 -13.23 -1.10 -37.68
N HIS A 507 -13.77 0.10 -37.89
CA HIS A 507 -14.61 0.45 -39.03
C HIS A 507 -13.85 1.41 -39.95
N VAL A 508 -13.83 1.12 -41.26
CA VAL A 508 -13.11 1.90 -42.27
C VAL A 508 -14.02 2.17 -43.45
N GLN A 509 -14.01 3.40 -43.98
CA GLN A 509 -14.77 3.74 -45.18
C GLN A 509 -14.07 3.15 -46.42
N ALA A 510 -14.84 2.62 -47.37
CA ALA A 510 -14.29 1.93 -48.54
C ALA A 510 -13.43 2.85 -49.42
N ASP A 511 -13.64 4.16 -49.36
CA ASP A 511 -12.86 5.19 -50.05
C ASP A 511 -11.47 5.44 -49.42
N GLN A 512 -11.23 4.97 -48.18
CA GLN A 512 -9.94 5.03 -47.49
C GLN A 512 -9.02 3.86 -47.83
N VAL A 513 -9.51 2.88 -48.62
CA VAL A 513 -8.71 1.74 -49.06
C VAL A 513 -7.86 2.15 -50.26
N GLU A 514 -6.54 2.10 -50.09
CA GLU A 514 -5.55 2.37 -51.13
C GLU A 514 -4.94 1.07 -51.67
N TYR A 515 -4.33 1.15 -52.86
CA TYR A 515 -3.64 0.01 -53.48
C TYR A 515 -2.14 0.26 -53.57
N VAL A 516 -1.35 -0.59 -52.91
CA VAL A 516 0.11 -0.56 -52.97
C VAL A 516 0.62 -1.92 -53.44
N GLY A 517 1.28 -1.94 -54.61
CA GLY A 517 1.87 -3.17 -55.17
C GLY A 517 0.85 -4.30 -55.43
N GLY A 518 -0.40 -3.95 -55.73
CA GLY A 518 -1.50 -4.90 -55.93
C GLY A 518 -2.17 -5.41 -54.65
N ARG A 519 -1.83 -4.85 -53.48
CA ARG A 519 -2.46 -5.16 -52.19
C ARG A 519 -3.32 -4.00 -51.70
N GLU A 520 -4.46 -4.31 -51.09
CA GLU A 520 -5.30 -3.34 -50.41
C GLU A 520 -4.65 -2.95 -49.07
N VAL A 521 -4.57 -1.66 -48.79
CA VAL A 521 -4.02 -1.11 -47.54
C VAL A 521 -4.88 0.06 -47.06
N VAL A 522 -4.82 0.36 -45.77
CA VAL A 522 -5.39 1.60 -45.20
C VAL A 522 -4.33 2.32 -44.37
N GLN A 523 -4.35 3.65 -44.38
CA GLN A 523 -3.54 4.42 -43.44
C GLN A 523 -4.17 4.36 -42.05
N TYR A 524 -3.54 3.63 -41.14
CA TYR A 524 -3.98 3.46 -39.76
C TYR A 524 -2.95 4.04 -38.80
N ARG A 525 -3.33 5.09 -38.06
CA ARG A 525 -2.49 5.75 -37.02
C ARG A 525 -1.07 6.10 -37.46
N GLY A 526 -0.92 6.57 -38.71
CA GLY A 526 0.38 6.95 -39.28
C GLY A 526 1.21 5.77 -39.80
N THR A 527 0.66 4.56 -39.81
CA THR A 527 1.26 3.34 -40.39
C THR A 527 0.39 2.77 -41.51
N ILE A 528 0.97 1.99 -42.40
CA ILE A 528 0.24 1.31 -43.48
C ILE A 528 -0.23 -0.04 -42.93
N LEU A 529 -1.55 -0.26 -42.90
CA LEU A 529 -2.16 -1.51 -42.48
C LEU A 529 -2.58 -2.33 -43.72
N PRO A 530 -1.91 -3.45 -44.02
CA PRO A 530 -2.33 -4.36 -45.10
C PRO A 530 -3.66 -5.02 -44.79
N LEU A 531 -4.52 -5.14 -45.80
CA LEU A 531 -5.86 -5.70 -45.70
C LEU A 531 -5.96 -7.04 -46.43
N ALA A 532 -6.59 -8.02 -45.78
CA ALA A 532 -6.98 -9.30 -46.37
C ALA A 532 -8.50 -9.44 -46.31
N ARG A 533 -9.17 -9.62 -47.45
CA ARG A 533 -10.62 -9.85 -47.46
C ARG A 533 -10.92 -11.34 -47.30
N LEU A 534 -11.59 -11.72 -46.21
CA LEU A 534 -11.83 -13.13 -45.89
C LEU A 534 -12.76 -13.81 -46.89
N ASP A 535 -13.71 -13.08 -47.46
CA ASP A 535 -14.59 -13.56 -48.53
C ASP A 535 -13.78 -14.03 -49.76
N ARG A 536 -12.79 -13.26 -50.20
CA ARG A 536 -11.91 -13.61 -51.32
C ARG A 536 -10.97 -14.76 -50.99
N ILE A 537 -10.43 -14.80 -49.77
CA ILE A 537 -9.51 -15.85 -49.31
C ILE A 537 -10.24 -17.20 -49.23
N LEU A 538 -11.48 -17.21 -48.75
CA LEU A 538 -12.27 -18.42 -48.51
C LEU A 538 -13.25 -18.74 -49.65
N GLY A 539 -13.13 -18.07 -50.80
CA GLY A 539 -13.93 -18.33 -52.00
C GLY A 539 -15.42 -18.02 -51.86
N ALA A 540 -15.82 -17.15 -50.92
CA ALA A 540 -17.18 -16.66 -50.81
C ALA A 540 -17.40 -15.52 -51.83
N TYR A 541 -18.20 -15.79 -52.87
CA TYR A 541 -18.60 -14.76 -53.84
C TYR A 541 -19.81 -13.98 -53.31
N GLY A 542 -19.55 -12.90 -52.56
CA GLY A 542 -20.55 -11.89 -52.20
C GLY A 542 -20.40 -10.66 -53.09
N SER A 543 -21.45 -10.28 -53.83
CA SER A 543 -21.42 -9.18 -54.81
C SER A 543 -21.90 -7.84 -54.24
N GLU A 544 -21.66 -7.55 -52.97
CA GLU A 544 -22.10 -6.31 -52.31
C GLU A 544 -20.88 -5.49 -51.88
N GLU A 545 -20.54 -4.45 -52.64
CA GLU A 545 -19.59 -3.43 -52.20
C GLU A 545 -20.27 -2.57 -51.13
N SER A 546 -19.98 -2.85 -49.85
CA SER A 546 -20.39 -1.99 -48.75
C SER A 546 -19.54 -0.71 -48.74
N SER A 547 -20.18 0.42 -48.47
CA SER A 547 -19.50 1.71 -48.27
C SER A 547 -18.61 1.71 -47.02
N GLU A 548 -18.92 0.85 -46.04
CA GLU A 548 -18.19 0.69 -44.79
C GLU A 548 -17.67 -0.75 -44.67
N LEU A 549 -16.41 -0.89 -44.28
CA LEU A 549 -15.69 -2.14 -44.10
C LEU A 549 -15.39 -2.35 -42.63
N LEU A 550 -15.72 -3.55 -42.12
CA LEU A 550 -15.39 -3.97 -40.77
C LEU A 550 -14.08 -4.76 -40.79
N LEU A 551 -13.13 -4.35 -39.96
CA LEU A 551 -11.79 -4.92 -39.87
C LEU A 551 -11.58 -5.62 -38.52
N VAL A 552 -11.17 -6.88 -38.56
CA VAL A 552 -10.57 -7.57 -37.43
C VAL A 552 -9.05 -7.38 -37.51
N VAL A 553 -8.48 -6.59 -36.62
CA VAL A 553 -7.06 -6.27 -36.60
C VAL A 553 -6.30 -7.33 -35.81
N TYR A 554 -5.31 -7.94 -36.43
CA TYR A 554 -4.32 -8.79 -35.79
C TYR A 554 -3.02 -8.01 -35.62
N SER A 555 -2.37 -8.10 -34.45
CA SER A 555 -1.09 -7.44 -34.19
C SER A 555 -0.10 -8.37 -33.50
N ARG A 556 1.16 -8.39 -33.97
CA ARG A 556 2.26 -9.11 -33.33
C ARG A 556 3.60 -8.44 -33.63
N ALA A 557 4.44 -8.28 -32.61
CA ALA A 557 5.80 -7.72 -32.73
C ALA A 557 5.86 -6.39 -33.54
N GLY A 558 4.91 -5.48 -33.29
CA GLY A 558 4.85 -4.17 -33.95
C GLY A 558 4.32 -4.17 -35.39
N ARG A 559 3.91 -5.33 -35.93
CA ARG A 559 3.22 -5.44 -37.23
C ARG A 559 1.73 -5.71 -37.03
N SER A 560 0.92 -5.19 -37.94
CA SER A 560 -0.53 -5.37 -37.92
C SER A 560 -1.07 -5.72 -39.30
N VAL A 561 -2.14 -6.51 -39.33
CA VAL A 561 -2.92 -6.86 -40.54
C VAL A 561 -4.40 -6.74 -40.22
N GLY A 562 -5.18 -6.17 -41.14
CA GLY A 562 -6.64 -6.11 -41.03
C GLY A 562 -7.32 -7.21 -41.86
N LEU A 563 -8.16 -8.02 -41.22
CA LEU A 563 -9.04 -8.97 -41.91
C LEU A 563 -10.40 -8.32 -42.14
N VAL A 564 -10.78 -8.12 -43.40
CA VAL A 564 -12.09 -7.53 -43.76
C VAL A 564 -13.16 -8.61 -43.62
N VAL A 565 -14.19 -8.31 -42.83
CA VAL A 565 -15.37 -9.17 -42.57
C VAL A 565 -16.66 -8.40 -42.88
N LYS A 566 -17.77 -9.11 -43.06
CA LYS A 566 -19.08 -8.48 -43.33
C LYS A 566 -19.72 -7.96 -42.05
N GLU A 567 -19.72 -8.77 -40.99
CA GLU A 567 -20.36 -8.46 -39.72
C GLU A 567 -19.72 -9.27 -38.57
N ILE A 568 -19.83 -8.76 -37.34
CA ILE A 568 -19.58 -9.56 -36.14
C ILE A 568 -20.89 -10.23 -35.75
N VAL A 569 -20.85 -11.56 -35.59
CA VAL A 569 -22.03 -12.34 -35.23
C VAL A 569 -22.10 -12.46 -33.71
N ASP A 570 -21.07 -13.03 -33.07
CA ASP A 570 -21.05 -13.26 -31.62
C ASP A 570 -19.65 -13.67 -31.12
N ILE A 571 -19.45 -13.75 -29.81
CA ILE A 571 -18.30 -14.39 -29.15
C ILE A 571 -18.82 -15.60 -28.37
N VAL A 572 -18.35 -16.79 -28.73
CA VAL A 572 -18.89 -18.06 -28.21
C VAL A 572 -17.75 -18.92 -27.64
N ASP A 573 -18.04 -19.68 -26.59
CA ASP A 573 -17.14 -20.73 -26.10
C ASP A 573 -17.20 -21.93 -27.05
N ASP A 574 -16.06 -22.32 -27.62
CA ASP A 574 -15.93 -23.46 -28.52
C ASP A 574 -15.24 -24.63 -27.83
N ASP A 575 -15.85 -25.80 -27.87
CA ASP A 575 -15.33 -27.04 -27.30
C ASP A 575 -14.53 -27.77 -28.38
N SER A 576 -13.20 -27.83 -28.22
CA SER A 576 -12.29 -28.44 -29.21
C SER A 576 -12.60 -29.92 -29.49
N ALA A 577 -13.34 -30.60 -28.61
CA ALA A 577 -13.81 -31.97 -28.84
C ALA A 577 -14.90 -32.09 -29.92
N ARG A 578 -15.46 -30.97 -30.42
CA ARG A 578 -16.52 -30.91 -31.43
C ARG A 578 -16.03 -30.49 -32.82
N HIS A 579 -14.72 -30.35 -33.00
CA HIS A 579 -14.12 -30.00 -34.28
C HIS A 579 -14.20 -31.17 -35.25
N SER A 580 -14.52 -30.89 -36.51
CA SER A 580 -14.38 -31.84 -37.62
C SER A 580 -13.03 -31.63 -38.30
N ASP A 581 -12.33 -32.74 -38.61
CA ASP A 581 -11.05 -32.79 -39.33
C ASP A 581 -11.21 -32.49 -40.84
N ILE A 582 -11.77 -31.33 -41.19
CA ILE A 582 -11.83 -30.86 -42.57
C ILE A 582 -10.73 -29.83 -42.77
N GLU A 583 -9.59 -30.27 -43.29
CA GLU A 583 -8.54 -29.39 -43.79
C GLU A 583 -8.87 -28.99 -45.24
N ASP A 584 -9.38 -27.78 -45.43
CA ASP A 584 -9.54 -27.17 -46.76
C ASP A 584 -8.85 -25.79 -46.80
N ALA A 585 -8.64 -25.23 -47.99
CA ALA A 585 -7.80 -24.07 -48.28
C ALA A 585 -8.15 -22.82 -47.43
N GLY A 586 -7.52 -22.69 -46.24
CA GLY A 586 -7.67 -21.54 -45.34
C GLY A 586 -8.46 -21.81 -44.05
N LEU A 587 -8.92 -23.04 -43.84
CA LEU A 587 -9.68 -23.46 -42.66
C LEU A 587 -8.93 -24.54 -41.88
N VAL A 588 -9.08 -24.52 -40.55
CA VAL A 588 -8.53 -25.55 -39.64
C VAL A 588 -9.56 -26.66 -39.38
N GLY A 589 -10.84 -26.38 -39.58
CA GLY A 589 -11.92 -27.33 -39.39
C GLY A 589 -13.29 -26.64 -39.40
N SER A 590 -14.29 -27.30 -38.83
CA SER A 590 -15.61 -26.73 -38.57
C SER A 590 -16.14 -27.18 -37.22
N THR A 591 -16.93 -26.33 -36.56
CA THR A 591 -17.58 -26.61 -35.29
C THR A 591 -19.06 -26.20 -35.36
N VAL A 592 -19.89 -26.70 -34.46
CA VAL A 592 -21.30 -26.30 -34.35
C VAL A 592 -21.43 -25.33 -33.19
N LEU A 593 -21.64 -24.05 -33.50
CA LEU A 593 -21.85 -22.99 -32.51
C LEU A 593 -23.32 -22.55 -32.58
N GLY A 594 -24.06 -22.77 -31.49
CA GLY A 594 -25.52 -22.62 -31.49
C GLY A 594 -26.21 -23.67 -32.37
N GLU A 595 -27.09 -23.23 -33.28
CA GLU A 595 -27.80 -24.09 -34.25
C GLU A 595 -27.18 -24.05 -35.67
N LYS A 596 -25.99 -23.46 -35.84
CA LYS A 596 -25.34 -23.27 -37.14
C LYS A 596 -23.95 -23.92 -37.18
N VAL A 597 -23.59 -24.43 -38.36
CA VAL A 597 -22.24 -24.91 -38.65
C VAL A 597 -21.36 -23.70 -38.95
N THR A 598 -20.26 -23.57 -38.21
CA THR A 598 -19.31 -22.46 -38.31
C THR A 598 -17.94 -23.00 -38.68
N GLU A 599 -17.31 -22.40 -39.69
CA GLU A 599 -15.99 -22.79 -40.17
C GLU A 599 -14.90 -22.19 -39.25
N LEU A 600 -13.82 -22.91 -38.94
CA LEU A 600 -12.71 -22.42 -38.11
C LEU A 600 -11.59 -21.85 -39.00
N LEU A 601 -11.26 -20.57 -38.82
CA LEU A 601 -10.25 -19.89 -39.64
C LEU A 601 -8.82 -20.31 -39.30
N ASP A 602 -8.02 -20.62 -40.31
CA ASP A 602 -6.56 -20.61 -40.16
C ASP A 602 -6.07 -19.15 -40.20
N VAL A 603 -6.08 -18.51 -39.02
CA VAL A 603 -5.67 -17.11 -38.83
C VAL A 603 -4.26 -16.87 -39.38
N ARG A 604 -3.35 -17.84 -39.23
CA ARG A 604 -1.97 -17.71 -39.70
C ARG A 604 -1.90 -17.63 -41.22
N ARG A 605 -2.62 -18.51 -41.93
CA ARG A 605 -2.71 -18.45 -43.40
C ARG A 605 -3.40 -17.17 -43.88
N ALA A 606 -4.47 -16.74 -43.21
CA ALA A 606 -5.16 -15.50 -43.56
C ALA A 606 -4.24 -14.27 -43.44
N ILE A 607 -3.42 -14.21 -42.39
CA ILE A 607 -2.42 -13.14 -42.21
C ILE A 607 -1.34 -13.20 -43.29
N LEU A 608 -0.81 -14.38 -43.60
CA LEU A 608 0.22 -14.56 -44.63
C LEU A 608 -0.28 -14.20 -46.03
N ALA A 609 -1.59 -14.29 -46.29
CA ALA A 609 -2.19 -13.84 -47.54
C ALA A 609 -2.15 -12.30 -47.71
N ALA A 610 -2.29 -11.54 -46.62
CA ALA A 610 -2.12 -10.09 -46.64
C ALA A 610 -0.65 -9.66 -46.61
N ASP A 611 0.16 -10.31 -45.78
CA ASP A 611 1.59 -10.05 -45.63
C ASP A 611 2.40 -11.34 -45.50
N ALA A 612 2.97 -11.78 -46.62
CA ALA A 612 3.81 -12.98 -46.69
C ALA A 612 5.05 -12.94 -45.79
N ALA A 613 5.54 -11.74 -45.44
CA ALA A 613 6.72 -11.57 -44.59
C ALA A 613 6.33 -11.32 -43.12
N PHE A 614 5.05 -11.36 -42.75
CA PHE A 614 4.54 -10.90 -41.45
C PHE A 614 5.27 -11.52 -40.25
N TYR A 615 5.60 -12.82 -40.33
CA TYR A 615 6.30 -13.56 -39.27
C TYR A 615 7.83 -13.58 -39.42
N ASP A 616 8.40 -12.93 -40.45
CA ASP A 616 9.85 -12.87 -40.64
C ASP A 616 10.46 -11.87 -39.65
N GLU A 617 11.34 -12.36 -38.77
CA GLU A 617 12.16 -11.54 -37.88
C GLU A 617 13.13 -10.70 -38.72
N ARG A 618 12.91 -9.38 -38.79
CA ARG A 618 13.97 -8.46 -39.21
C ARG A 618 14.68 -7.93 -37.97
N PRO A 619 16.03 -7.92 -37.94
CA PRO A 619 16.75 -7.26 -36.87
C PRO A 619 16.38 -5.78 -36.85
N GLU A 620 16.00 -5.29 -35.67
CA GLU A 620 15.60 -3.90 -35.44
C GLU A 620 16.70 -2.96 -35.93
N HIS A 621 16.30 -1.99 -36.75
CA HIS A 621 17.18 -0.93 -37.22
C HIS A 621 17.55 -0.04 -36.02
N ARG A 622 18.69 -0.34 -35.37
CA ARG A 622 19.33 0.60 -34.43
C ARG A 622 19.49 1.94 -35.14
N SER A 623 18.93 2.98 -34.55
CA SER A 623 19.18 4.36 -34.93
C SER A 623 20.67 4.67 -34.72
N THR A 624 21.47 4.55 -35.78
CA THR A 624 22.86 5.03 -35.82
C THR A 624 22.84 6.54 -36.06
N TYR A 625 22.57 7.30 -35.00
CA TYR A 625 22.81 8.74 -34.93
C TYR A 625 23.13 9.09 -33.46
N ASP A 626 24.28 8.63 -32.96
CA ASP A 626 24.87 9.24 -31.76
C ASP A 626 26.38 9.04 -31.58
N ASP A 627 27.09 8.48 -32.56
CA ASP A 627 28.56 8.35 -32.49
C ASP A 627 29.21 8.95 -33.74
N LEU A 628 29.51 10.25 -33.68
CA LEU A 628 30.57 10.84 -34.49
C LEU A 628 31.52 11.66 -33.58
N PRO A 629 32.85 11.44 -33.70
CA PRO A 629 33.83 12.05 -32.82
C PRO A 629 34.06 13.51 -33.22
N THR A 630 33.98 14.39 -32.22
CA THR A 630 34.45 15.78 -32.29
C THR A 630 35.98 15.79 -32.36
N GLN A 631 36.57 16.08 -33.53
CA GLN A 631 37.89 16.72 -33.57
C GLN A 631 38.16 17.52 -34.86
N VAL A 632 38.56 18.78 -34.60
CA VAL A 632 39.51 19.64 -35.33
C VAL A 632 39.05 20.28 -36.65
N GLY A 633 38.67 21.56 -36.54
CA GLY A 633 39.59 22.66 -36.86
C GLY A 633 39.50 23.30 -38.25
N GLY A 634 39.12 24.59 -38.24
CA GLY A 634 39.94 25.63 -38.85
C GLY A 634 39.39 26.35 -40.09
N SER A 635 39.18 27.67 -39.89
CA SER A 635 39.29 28.77 -40.89
C SER A 635 38.18 28.82 -41.96
N GLU A 636 37.58 29.96 -42.31
CA GLU A 636 37.86 31.38 -42.07
C GLU A 636 36.72 32.21 -42.68
N LEU A 637 36.69 33.52 -42.33
CA LEU A 637 36.11 34.64 -43.12
C LEU A 637 34.56 34.69 -43.15
N VAL A 638 33.82 35.77 -42.86
CA VAL A 638 33.95 37.24 -42.75
C VAL A 638 32.72 37.64 -41.89
N GLY A 639 32.68 38.56 -40.93
CA GLY A 639 33.36 39.82 -40.72
C GLY A 639 32.30 40.89 -40.41
N ALA A 640 32.52 41.67 -39.35
CA ALA A 640 31.96 43.00 -39.05
C ALA A 640 30.42 43.12 -38.96
N THR A 641 29.80 43.76 -37.97
CA THR A 641 30.13 45.09 -37.46
C THR A 641 29.21 45.40 -36.27
N ARG A 642 29.77 46.11 -35.28
CA ARG A 642 29.18 46.84 -34.13
C ARG A 642 28.63 46.06 -32.96
#